data_AF-A0A117NM41-F1
#
_entry.id   AF-A0A117NM41-F1
#
_cell.length_a   1.000
_cell.length_b   1.000
_cell.length_c   1.000
_cell.angle_alpha   90.00
_cell.angle_beta   90.00
_cell.angle_gamma   90.00
#
_symmetry.space_group_name_H-M   'P 1'
#
loop_
_entity.id
_entity.type
_entity.pdbx_description
1 polymer ?
#
loop_
_entity_poly.entity_id
_entity_poly.type
_entity_poly.pdbx_seq_one_letter_code
_entity_poly.pdbx_strand_id
1 'polypeptide(L)'
;MAATKQTLEHLNQRQENSEQSCILNWLSAVDYTLQQSDLLARRQEGTGKWLLASDQYKNWLRTPRATLFCPGIPGAGKTICSAILVDDLTTRFENKPDVGIAYIYCNFNRQDEQKAQDLLLSLLKQLSQKKASVPDAVKDLYKRYKTTSTRPRFDEISKALHSVISTYSDVFIVIDALDECEYTCRTRVLDEIVKIHASAGANVLATSRPTEINDLFRSGAFLEIRAHENDVRRYLDGNMFRLPGFVSRNTALQEEIMTVISHHVQGMFLLAQLYFESLIGRRSAKSTRTALKELSKGFNDYAYDRAYDNAMSRIKGQIGEQTDLAMQTLSWLTCARRPLTSLELQHALAIEEGESTIDEENLPEVEDILAVCSGLVTIENESGIIRLVHYTTQEYLERKKDLLFPGAENVISRLCVTYLLFDTFGSGICESDEAFEERLQSYPFYSYVVWHWDHHVKLTETLHPGVIDFLKNQTKVDASEQVIHVRRHSIPKDWSQNFPRQRAGLHIAAYRGIEEAVSYFLQHRYPVDICYNGGWTALGHAISGGHLGITKLLLSYGADPNGTSQDTPLSSAAQYGREAITRLLLEWGADVDTPCGWHGSALVAACDEGQLKISEILLNSKANINFESELCGSPLEAAANAGHWKLVTFLLEKGADPNSQGDGIDTALQSAAFQGQEDIVQLLLNHHADVNRQAGRHGNALRAASMNGNQKIVQMLLDSGANINAEHDVGTALIAAVANGQCHIAKMLLDNGADIHGRGRLHGTALHAAASFGNSQMVQMLLDRGADSTIRAGTYKTPLRAAIMRGHQDIASLLRSQGQHSRV
;
A
#
# COMPACT_ATOMS: atom_id res chain seq x y z
N MET A 1 -17.49 -36.96 30.84
CA MET A 1 -16.12 -36.39 30.77
C MET A 1 -15.48 -36.53 29.39
N ALA A 2 -15.59 -37.66 28.69
CA ALA A 2 -15.04 -37.79 27.32
C ALA A 2 -15.77 -36.91 26.28
N ALA A 3 -17.11 -36.83 26.33
CA ALA A 3 -17.90 -35.98 25.43
C ALA A 3 -17.61 -34.48 25.65
N THR A 4 -17.48 -34.04 26.90
CA THR A 4 -17.13 -32.65 27.25
C THR A 4 -15.73 -32.28 26.79
N LYS A 5 -14.77 -33.22 26.82
CA LYS A 5 -13.40 -33.00 26.34
C LYS A 5 -13.35 -32.86 24.81
N GLN A 6 -14.11 -33.69 24.08
CA GLN A 6 -14.25 -33.56 22.62
C GLN A 6 -14.94 -32.25 22.21
N THR A 7 -15.98 -31.82 22.93
CA THR A 7 -16.62 -30.53 22.66
C THR A 7 -15.68 -29.35 22.92
N LEU A 8 -14.86 -29.43 23.98
CA LEU A 8 -13.89 -28.37 24.32
C LEU A 8 -12.72 -28.33 23.34
N GLU A 9 -12.22 -29.49 22.89
CA GLU A 9 -11.22 -29.60 21.82
C GLU A 9 -11.78 -29.07 20.49
N HIS A 10 -13.03 -29.38 20.14
CA HIS A 10 -13.67 -28.88 18.92
C HIS A 10 -13.99 -27.37 18.97
N LEU A 11 -14.23 -26.81 20.16
CA LEU A 11 -14.39 -25.37 20.38
C LEU A 11 -13.04 -24.66 20.31
N ASN A 12 -11.98 -25.21 20.93
CA ASN A 12 -10.62 -24.67 20.82
C ASN A 12 -10.11 -24.72 19.38
N GLN A 13 -10.33 -25.81 18.65
CA GLN A 13 -9.94 -25.93 17.24
C GLN A 13 -10.67 -24.90 16.37
N ARG A 14 -11.96 -24.65 16.62
CA ARG A 14 -12.72 -23.61 15.92
C ARG A 14 -12.22 -22.20 16.26
N GLN A 15 -11.89 -21.95 17.52
CA GLN A 15 -11.35 -20.67 17.97
C GLN A 15 -9.96 -20.41 17.38
N GLU A 16 -9.09 -21.42 17.36
CA GLU A 16 -7.77 -21.36 16.73
C GLU A 16 -7.88 -21.14 15.22
N ASN A 17 -8.75 -21.87 14.52
CA ASN A 17 -8.95 -21.66 13.09
C ASN A 17 -9.48 -20.24 12.78
N SER A 18 -10.40 -19.73 13.61
CA SER A 18 -10.92 -18.36 13.48
C SER A 18 -9.83 -17.30 13.71
N GLU A 19 -8.98 -17.50 14.71
CA GLU A 19 -7.85 -16.61 14.99
C GLU A 19 -6.82 -16.64 13.84
N GLN A 20 -6.52 -17.82 13.30
CA GLN A 20 -5.62 -17.97 12.16
C GLN A 20 -6.15 -17.24 10.92
N SER A 21 -7.43 -17.43 10.57
CA SER A 21 -8.07 -16.72 9.45
C SER A 21 -8.04 -15.21 9.66
N CYS A 22 -8.26 -14.73 10.89
CA CYS A 22 -8.19 -13.31 11.22
C CYS A 22 -6.79 -12.72 10.99
N ILE A 23 -5.73 -13.44 11.39
CA ILE A 23 -4.35 -13.00 11.19
C ILE A 23 -3.97 -13.01 9.70
N LEU A 24 -4.34 -14.06 8.96
CA LEU A 24 -4.02 -14.17 7.53
C LEU A 24 -4.76 -13.12 6.69
N ASN A 25 -6.01 -12.81 7.01
CA ASN A 25 -6.76 -11.75 6.33
C ASN A 25 -6.26 -10.35 6.69
N TRP A 26 -5.69 -10.18 7.89
CA TRP A 26 -5.03 -8.92 8.26
C TRP A 26 -3.75 -8.67 7.46
N LEU A 27 -2.97 -9.72 7.16
CA LEU A 27 -1.72 -9.58 6.39
C LEU A 27 -1.96 -9.00 5.00
N SER A 28 -2.88 -9.58 4.24
CA SER A 28 -3.23 -9.08 2.91
C SER A 28 -4.66 -9.41 2.56
N ALA A 29 -5.36 -8.39 2.04
CA ALA A 29 -6.68 -8.53 1.43
C ALA A 29 -6.63 -9.16 0.04
N VAL A 30 -5.44 -9.19 -0.60
CA VAL A 30 -5.27 -9.83 -1.91
C VAL A 30 -5.34 -11.34 -1.73
N ASP A 31 -6.17 -11.97 -2.55
CA ASP A 31 -6.26 -13.42 -2.63
C ASP A 31 -6.06 -13.88 -4.07
N TYR A 32 -4.86 -14.40 -4.35
CA TYR A 32 -4.52 -14.94 -5.67
C TYR A 32 -5.08 -16.34 -5.89
N THR A 33 -5.66 -17.01 -4.89
CA THR A 33 -6.25 -18.35 -5.11
C THR A 33 -7.46 -18.28 -6.04
N LEU A 34 -8.27 -17.23 -5.93
CA LEU A 34 -9.41 -17.03 -6.81
C LEU A 34 -8.96 -16.77 -8.25
N GLN A 35 -8.02 -15.85 -8.41
CA GLN A 35 -7.43 -15.56 -9.72
C GLN A 35 -6.78 -16.80 -10.36
N GLN A 36 -6.13 -17.66 -9.57
CA GLN A 36 -5.57 -18.93 -10.06
C GLN A 36 -6.64 -19.86 -10.62
N SER A 37 -7.77 -20.02 -9.92
CA SER A 37 -8.90 -20.86 -10.35
C SER A 37 -9.51 -20.35 -11.66
N ASP A 38 -9.76 -19.03 -11.75
CA ASP A 38 -10.29 -18.38 -12.94
C ASP A 38 -9.39 -18.55 -14.17
N LEU A 39 -8.07 -18.42 -13.99
CA LEU A 39 -7.10 -18.60 -15.08
C LEU A 39 -7.08 -20.05 -15.60
N LEU A 40 -7.21 -21.04 -14.71
CA LEU A 40 -7.29 -22.44 -15.09
C LEU A 40 -8.61 -22.77 -15.79
N ALA A 41 -9.73 -22.20 -15.35
CA ALA A 41 -11.03 -22.38 -15.99
C ALA A 41 -11.08 -21.86 -17.43
N ARG A 42 -10.33 -20.80 -17.73
CA ARG A 42 -10.22 -20.20 -19.07
C ARG A 42 -9.30 -20.98 -20.02
N ARG A 43 -8.46 -21.88 -19.50
CA ARG A 43 -7.50 -22.65 -20.29
C ARG A 43 -8.23 -23.70 -21.12
N GLN A 44 -7.93 -23.77 -22.43
CA GLN A 44 -8.35 -24.92 -23.23
C GLN A 44 -7.65 -26.19 -22.74
N GLU A 45 -8.43 -27.21 -22.36
CA GLU A 45 -7.90 -28.44 -21.79
C GLU A 45 -6.83 -29.09 -22.68
N GLY A 46 -5.69 -29.40 -22.07
CA GLY A 46 -4.56 -30.06 -22.71
C GLY A 46 -3.58 -29.17 -23.47
N THR A 47 -3.77 -27.84 -23.47
CA THR A 47 -2.76 -26.86 -23.93
C THR A 47 -1.64 -26.65 -22.89
N GLY A 48 -0.47 -26.14 -23.30
CA GLY A 48 0.63 -25.80 -22.40
C GLY A 48 1.44 -27.00 -21.86
N LYS A 49 1.19 -28.21 -22.37
CA LYS A 49 1.95 -29.43 -21.97
C LYS A 49 3.43 -29.35 -22.34
N TRP A 50 3.77 -28.61 -23.40
CA TRP A 50 5.15 -28.40 -23.84
C TRP A 50 5.98 -27.69 -22.76
N LEU A 51 5.36 -26.80 -21.99
CA LEU A 51 6.00 -26.01 -20.93
C LEU A 51 6.50 -26.93 -19.81
N LEU A 52 5.61 -27.80 -19.32
CA LEU A 52 5.90 -28.80 -18.29
C LEU A 52 6.89 -29.88 -18.80
N ALA A 53 6.89 -30.15 -20.10
CA ALA A 53 7.80 -31.11 -20.72
C ALA A 53 9.21 -30.54 -20.98
N SER A 54 9.40 -29.22 -20.90
CA SER A 54 10.69 -28.57 -21.20
C SER A 54 11.81 -28.98 -20.24
N ASP A 55 13.03 -29.08 -20.76
CA ASP A 55 14.20 -29.41 -19.95
C ASP A 55 14.54 -28.26 -19.00
N GLN A 56 14.31 -27.01 -19.40
CA GLN A 56 14.50 -25.82 -18.58
C GLN A 56 13.64 -25.87 -17.31
N TYR A 57 12.34 -26.15 -17.44
CA TYR A 57 11.44 -26.26 -16.28
C TYR A 57 11.80 -27.46 -15.40
N LYS A 58 12.07 -28.63 -15.99
CA LYS A 58 12.48 -29.81 -15.24
C LYS A 58 13.79 -29.61 -14.48
N ASN A 59 14.75 -28.88 -15.06
CA ASN A 59 16.01 -28.53 -14.41
C ASN A 59 15.79 -27.53 -13.28
N TRP A 60 14.95 -26.51 -13.49
CA TRP A 60 14.56 -25.56 -12.46
C TRP A 60 13.86 -26.25 -11.26
N LEU A 61 13.04 -27.27 -11.50
CA LEU A 61 12.41 -28.05 -10.42
C LEU A 61 13.40 -28.88 -9.59
N ARG A 62 14.48 -29.37 -10.21
CA ARG A 62 15.43 -30.31 -9.58
C ARG A 62 16.63 -29.63 -8.94
N THR A 63 16.94 -28.41 -9.37
CA THR A 63 18.16 -27.69 -8.96
C THR A 63 17.78 -26.73 -7.85
N PRO A 64 18.31 -26.88 -6.62
CA PRO A 64 18.10 -25.91 -5.55
C PRO A 64 18.69 -24.56 -5.95
N ARG A 65 18.02 -23.46 -5.56
CA ARG A 65 18.43 -22.09 -5.87
C ARG A 65 18.51 -21.83 -7.38
N ALA A 66 17.55 -22.33 -8.15
CA ALA A 66 17.49 -22.07 -9.58
C ALA A 66 16.62 -20.85 -9.90
N THR A 67 17.00 -20.12 -10.95
CA THR A 67 16.18 -19.08 -11.57
C THR A 67 15.76 -19.49 -12.98
N LEU A 68 14.49 -19.26 -13.32
CA LEU A 68 13.95 -19.48 -14.66
C LEU A 68 13.23 -18.22 -15.12
N PHE A 69 13.71 -17.63 -16.21
CA PHE A 69 13.07 -16.49 -16.83
C PHE A 69 12.31 -16.94 -18.07
N CYS A 70 11.04 -16.55 -18.13
CA CYS A 70 10.13 -16.92 -19.19
C CYS A 70 9.71 -15.68 -19.99
N PRO A 71 10.55 -15.19 -20.92
CA PRO A 71 10.22 -14.05 -21.74
C PRO A 71 9.09 -14.41 -22.70
N GLY A 72 8.13 -13.51 -22.91
CA GLY A 72 7.09 -13.72 -23.89
C GLY A 72 6.59 -12.41 -24.47
N ILE A 73 6.30 -12.41 -25.77
CA ILE A 73 5.70 -11.27 -26.43
C ILE A 73 4.32 -10.96 -25.84
N PRO A 74 3.81 -9.74 -26.02
CA PRO A 74 2.40 -9.42 -25.80
C PRO A 74 1.45 -10.51 -26.32
N GLY A 75 0.47 -10.94 -25.53
CA GLY A 75 -0.58 -11.86 -25.96
C GLY A 75 -0.14 -13.30 -26.19
N ALA A 76 1.11 -13.65 -25.86
CA ALA A 76 1.64 -15.01 -25.98
C ALA A 76 1.00 -16.04 -25.02
N GLY A 77 0.31 -15.57 -23.96
CA GLY A 77 -0.29 -16.43 -22.94
C GLY A 77 0.58 -16.62 -21.69
N LYS A 78 1.42 -15.63 -21.33
CA LYS A 78 2.30 -15.67 -20.14
C LYS A 78 1.55 -16.02 -18.86
N THR A 79 0.46 -15.30 -18.56
CA THR A 79 -0.36 -15.53 -17.36
C THR A 79 -1.00 -16.92 -17.30
N ILE A 80 -1.50 -17.43 -18.43
CA ILE A 80 -2.01 -18.81 -18.51
C ILE A 80 -0.88 -19.82 -18.29
N CYS A 81 0.31 -19.57 -18.83
CA CYS A 81 1.48 -20.42 -18.59
C CYS A 81 1.88 -20.41 -17.10
N SER A 82 1.92 -19.26 -16.45
CA SER A 82 2.18 -19.14 -15.01
C SER A 82 1.16 -19.92 -14.19
N ALA A 83 -0.13 -19.81 -14.51
CA ALA A 83 -1.17 -20.59 -13.85
C ALA A 83 -0.97 -22.12 -14.01
N ILE A 84 -0.57 -22.58 -15.19
CA ILE A 84 -0.23 -24.00 -15.44
C ILE A 84 0.96 -24.45 -14.59
N LEU A 85 1.98 -23.60 -14.43
CA LEU A 85 3.16 -23.89 -13.61
C LEU A 85 2.81 -23.97 -12.13
N VAL A 86 1.99 -23.04 -11.63
CA VAL A 86 1.51 -23.03 -10.25
C VAL A 86 0.64 -24.26 -9.95
N ASP A 87 -0.20 -24.67 -10.91
CA ASP A 87 -1.04 -25.87 -10.83
C ASP A 87 -0.19 -27.16 -10.77
N ASP A 88 0.84 -27.30 -11.62
CA ASP A 88 1.77 -28.44 -11.56
C ASP A 88 2.51 -28.49 -10.22
N LEU A 89 3.04 -27.35 -9.75
CA LEU A 89 3.73 -27.26 -8.47
C LEU A 89 2.80 -27.68 -7.32
N THR A 90 1.60 -27.12 -7.28
CA THR A 90 0.63 -27.39 -6.20
C THR A 90 0.21 -28.85 -6.20
N THR A 91 -0.07 -29.43 -7.36
CA THR A 91 -0.45 -30.84 -7.51
C THR A 91 0.71 -31.78 -7.16
N ARG A 92 1.93 -31.46 -7.60
CA ARG A 92 3.12 -32.30 -7.39
C ARG A 92 3.55 -32.35 -5.93
N PHE A 93 3.37 -31.26 -5.20
CA PHE A 93 3.80 -31.11 -3.81
C PHE A 93 2.63 -31.06 -2.81
N GLU A 94 1.41 -31.42 -3.22
CA GLU A 94 0.20 -31.37 -2.39
C GLU A 94 0.37 -32.07 -1.03
N ASN A 95 1.04 -33.23 -1.02
CA ASN A 95 1.26 -34.05 0.17
C ASN A 95 2.59 -33.75 0.90
N LYS A 96 3.25 -32.63 0.60
CA LYS A 96 4.55 -32.23 1.16
C LYS A 96 4.46 -30.86 1.83
N PRO A 97 4.05 -30.80 3.12
CA PRO A 97 3.85 -29.54 3.85
C PRO A 97 5.15 -28.78 4.15
N ASP A 98 6.29 -29.43 3.92
CA ASP A 98 7.63 -28.86 4.03
C ASP A 98 8.07 -28.11 2.78
N VAL A 99 7.30 -28.14 1.69
CA VAL A 99 7.55 -27.36 0.47
C VAL A 99 6.64 -26.13 0.43
N GLY A 100 7.25 -24.93 0.34
CA GLY A 100 6.52 -23.67 0.23
C GLY A 100 6.28 -23.30 -1.23
N ILE A 101 5.04 -22.97 -1.59
CA ILE A 101 4.69 -22.46 -2.93
C ILE A 101 4.01 -21.12 -2.74
N ALA A 102 4.50 -20.09 -3.43
CA ALA A 102 3.89 -18.78 -3.45
C ALA A 102 3.97 -18.17 -4.84
N TYR A 103 2.99 -17.33 -5.17
CA TYR A 103 2.90 -16.73 -6.49
C TYR A 103 2.28 -15.32 -6.46
N ILE A 104 2.65 -14.52 -7.46
CA ILE A 104 2.16 -13.16 -7.67
C ILE A 104 1.67 -13.03 -9.11
N TYR A 105 0.48 -12.46 -9.30
CA TYR A 105 0.00 -11.97 -10.59
C TYR A 105 0.08 -10.44 -10.61
N CYS A 106 1.13 -9.88 -11.23
CA CYS A 106 1.18 -8.43 -11.51
C CYS A 106 0.04 -8.07 -12.47
N ASN A 107 -0.51 -6.87 -12.35
CA ASN A 107 -1.63 -6.42 -13.16
C ASN A 107 -1.50 -4.92 -13.47
N PHE A 108 -1.38 -4.61 -14.76
CA PHE A 108 -1.18 -3.25 -15.25
C PHE A 108 -2.27 -2.28 -14.78
N ASN A 109 -3.54 -2.72 -14.75
CA ASN A 109 -4.68 -1.88 -14.39
C ASN A 109 -4.78 -1.61 -12.87
N ARG A 110 -3.90 -2.21 -12.06
CA ARG A 110 -3.88 -2.06 -10.60
C ARG A 110 -2.51 -1.58 -10.09
N GLN A 111 -1.70 -0.96 -10.94
CA GLN A 111 -0.37 -0.47 -10.55
C GLN A 111 -0.40 0.43 -9.32
N ASP A 112 -1.37 1.34 -9.23
CA ASP A 112 -1.56 2.25 -8.09
C ASP A 112 -1.90 1.52 -6.77
N GLU A 113 -2.49 0.32 -6.87
CA GLU A 113 -2.86 -0.53 -5.72
C GLU A 113 -1.79 -1.58 -5.39
N GLN A 114 -0.93 -1.93 -6.33
CA GLN A 114 0.12 -2.93 -6.19
C GLN A 114 1.40 -2.33 -5.61
N LYS A 115 1.38 -1.97 -4.33
CA LYS A 115 2.59 -1.51 -3.63
C LYS A 115 3.48 -2.70 -3.27
N ALA A 116 4.79 -2.48 -3.24
CA ALA A 116 5.77 -3.53 -2.91
C ALA A 116 5.50 -4.22 -1.56
N GLN A 117 4.98 -3.49 -0.58
CA GLN A 117 4.59 -4.02 0.73
C GLN A 117 3.44 -5.02 0.63
N ASP A 118 2.41 -4.69 -0.16
CA ASP A 118 1.21 -5.53 -0.33
C ASP A 118 1.55 -6.85 -1.06
N LEU A 119 2.48 -6.79 -2.03
CA LEU A 119 2.99 -7.97 -2.73
C LEU A 119 3.78 -8.91 -1.81
N LEU A 120 4.68 -8.37 -0.97
CA LEU A 120 5.40 -9.18 0.02
C LEU A 120 4.48 -9.74 1.10
N LEU A 121 3.49 -8.98 1.54
CA LEU A 121 2.47 -9.46 2.48
C LEU A 121 1.63 -10.59 1.87
N SER A 122 1.34 -10.55 0.57
CA SER A 122 0.68 -11.65 -0.15
C SER A 122 1.54 -12.92 -0.15
N LEU A 123 2.84 -12.82 -0.45
CA LEU A 123 3.76 -13.97 -0.35
C LEU A 123 3.80 -14.53 1.08
N LEU A 124 3.90 -13.65 2.07
CA LEU A 124 3.92 -14.02 3.49
C LEU A 124 2.62 -14.73 3.90
N LYS A 125 1.46 -14.24 3.45
CA LYS A 125 0.15 -14.86 3.69
C LYS A 125 0.10 -16.26 3.10
N GLN A 126 0.44 -16.43 1.82
CA GLN A 126 0.41 -17.73 1.13
C GLN A 126 1.32 -18.77 1.81
N LEU A 127 2.56 -18.38 2.13
CA LEU A 127 3.51 -19.26 2.82
C LEU A 127 3.13 -19.53 4.27
N SER A 128 2.39 -18.63 4.93
CA SER A 128 1.93 -18.88 6.30
C SER A 128 0.69 -19.77 6.34
N GLN A 129 -0.19 -19.66 5.33
CA GLN A 129 -1.45 -20.41 5.24
C GLN A 129 -1.25 -21.91 5.03
N LYS A 130 -0.14 -22.33 4.43
CA LYS A 130 0.21 -23.74 4.23
C LYS A 130 0.77 -24.43 5.47
N LYS A 131 1.07 -23.70 6.55
CA LYS A 131 1.53 -24.28 7.82
C LYS A 131 0.36 -24.68 8.72
N ALA A 132 0.55 -25.70 9.55
CA ALA A 132 -0.46 -26.15 10.53
C ALA A 132 -0.82 -25.07 11.57
N SER A 133 0.10 -24.14 11.83
CA SER A 133 -0.13 -22.97 12.67
C SER A 133 0.58 -21.76 12.10
N VAL A 134 -0.03 -20.58 12.26
CA VAL A 134 0.57 -19.31 11.83
C VAL A 134 1.94 -19.12 12.52
N PRO A 135 3.03 -18.84 11.76
CA PRO A 135 4.37 -18.65 12.31
C PRO A 135 4.43 -17.52 13.35
N ASP A 136 5.31 -17.66 14.36
CA ASP A 136 5.39 -16.69 15.46
C ASP A 136 5.80 -15.29 14.98
N ALA A 137 6.67 -15.18 13.97
CA ALA A 137 7.02 -13.91 13.34
C ALA A 137 5.79 -13.15 12.81
N VAL A 138 4.79 -13.86 12.29
CA VAL A 138 3.54 -13.28 11.79
C VAL A 138 2.61 -12.91 12.94
N LYS A 139 2.52 -13.74 13.98
CA LYS A 139 1.75 -13.43 15.20
C LYS A 139 2.28 -12.20 15.91
N ASP A 140 3.60 -12.03 15.96
CA ASP A 140 4.26 -10.89 16.59
C ASP A 140 4.00 -9.60 15.82
N LEU A 141 4.04 -9.66 14.48
CA LEU A 141 3.61 -8.54 13.63
C LEU A 141 2.15 -8.19 13.89
N TYR A 142 1.26 -9.17 13.90
CA TYR A 142 -0.16 -8.96 14.14
C TYR A 142 -0.43 -8.30 15.51
N LYS A 143 0.18 -8.82 16.58
CA LYS A 143 0.02 -8.28 17.93
C LYS A 143 0.50 -6.83 18.04
N ARG A 144 1.62 -6.49 17.39
CA ARG A 144 2.20 -5.13 17.43
C ARG A 144 1.33 -4.10 16.71
N TYR A 145 0.83 -4.45 15.53
CA TYR A 145 0.19 -3.48 14.63
C TYR A 145 -1.33 -3.46 14.74
N LYS A 146 -1.96 -4.51 15.27
CA LYS A 146 -3.41 -4.51 15.54
C LYS A 146 -3.80 -3.45 16.58
N THR A 147 -2.97 -3.24 17.60
CA THR A 147 -3.25 -2.29 18.68
C THR A 147 -3.05 -0.83 18.26
N THR A 148 -2.19 -0.58 17.28
CA THR A 148 -1.83 0.78 16.83
C THR A 148 -2.57 1.21 15.57
N SER A 149 -3.33 0.32 14.92
CA SER A 149 -4.02 0.56 13.64
C SER A 149 -3.10 1.07 12.51
N THR A 150 -1.81 0.77 12.59
CA THR A 150 -0.81 1.16 11.57
C THR A 150 -0.35 -0.06 10.76
N ARG A 151 0.25 0.16 9.58
CA ARG A 151 0.79 -0.93 8.74
C ARG A 151 2.24 -1.26 9.08
N PRO A 152 2.67 -2.54 8.99
CA PRO A 152 4.08 -2.92 9.14
C PRO A 152 4.99 -2.24 8.12
N ARG A 153 6.24 -1.94 8.51
CA ARG A 153 7.22 -1.38 7.58
C ARG A 153 7.76 -2.47 6.65
N PHE A 154 8.26 -2.07 5.48
CA PHE A 154 8.79 -3.00 4.46
C PHE A 154 9.86 -3.95 5.03
N ASP A 155 10.78 -3.43 5.83
CA ASP A 155 11.88 -4.20 6.41
C ASP A 155 11.41 -5.23 7.44
N GLU A 156 10.32 -4.95 8.14
CA GLU A 156 9.72 -5.88 9.10
C GLU A 156 8.98 -7.01 8.38
N ILE A 157 8.27 -6.68 7.30
CA ILE A 157 7.62 -7.66 6.41
C ILE A 157 8.69 -8.57 5.80
N SER A 158 9.77 -7.98 5.26
CA SER A 158 10.93 -8.72 4.75
C SER A 158 11.47 -9.69 5.81
N LYS A 159 11.79 -9.21 7.02
CA LYS A 159 12.30 -10.08 8.11
C LYS A 159 11.35 -11.24 8.44
N ALA A 160 10.05 -10.99 8.52
CA ALA A 160 9.06 -12.03 8.77
C ALA A 160 9.00 -13.04 7.62
N LEU A 161 9.04 -12.58 6.37
CA LEU A 161 9.07 -13.43 5.18
C LEU A 161 10.29 -14.33 5.14
N HIS A 162 11.50 -13.81 5.39
CA HIS A 162 12.72 -14.61 5.51
C HIS A 162 12.62 -15.66 6.62
N SER A 163 12.08 -15.27 7.78
CA SER A 163 11.85 -16.20 8.90
C SER A 163 10.92 -17.34 8.48
N VAL A 164 9.79 -17.05 7.84
CA VAL A 164 8.85 -18.08 7.37
C VAL A 164 9.46 -18.98 6.29
N ILE A 165 10.14 -18.40 5.31
CA ILE A 165 10.80 -19.17 4.23
C ILE A 165 11.83 -20.15 4.81
N SER A 166 12.58 -19.74 5.84
CA SER A 166 13.58 -20.62 6.49
C SER A 166 12.99 -21.85 7.18
N THR A 167 11.67 -21.91 7.38
CA THR A 167 10.97 -23.07 7.96
C THR A 167 10.54 -24.12 6.92
N TYR A 168 10.80 -23.89 5.63
CA TYR A 168 10.52 -24.81 4.54
C TYR A 168 11.82 -25.49 4.07
N SER A 169 11.71 -26.73 3.57
CA SER A 169 12.85 -27.46 2.98
C SER A 169 13.19 -26.90 1.59
N ASP A 170 12.16 -26.65 0.79
CA ASP A 170 12.24 -26.03 -0.53
C ASP A 170 11.15 -24.97 -0.67
N VAL A 171 11.45 -23.87 -1.38
CA VAL A 171 10.47 -22.82 -1.66
C VAL A 171 10.49 -22.45 -3.14
N PHE A 172 9.31 -22.44 -3.76
CA PHE A 172 9.09 -22.03 -5.14
C PHE A 172 8.27 -20.73 -5.17
N ILE A 173 8.82 -19.72 -5.84
CA ILE A 173 8.17 -18.42 -6.04
C ILE A 173 7.95 -18.19 -7.53
N VAL A 174 6.70 -17.99 -7.95
CA VAL A 174 6.31 -17.69 -9.34
C VAL A 174 5.79 -16.25 -9.43
N ILE A 175 6.42 -15.42 -10.26
CA ILE A 175 6.04 -14.02 -10.46
C ILE A 175 5.58 -13.85 -11.90
N ASP A 176 4.28 -13.71 -12.11
CA ASP A 176 3.71 -13.49 -13.43
C ASP A 176 3.70 -11.99 -13.81
N ALA A 177 3.97 -11.74 -15.08
CA ALA A 177 3.86 -10.44 -15.75
C ALA A 177 4.61 -9.33 -15.01
N LEU A 178 5.87 -9.57 -14.65
CA LEU A 178 6.72 -8.63 -13.90
C LEU A 178 6.78 -7.22 -14.55
N ASP A 179 6.56 -7.15 -15.87
CA ASP A 179 6.49 -5.89 -16.62
C ASP A 179 5.23 -5.05 -16.37
N GLU A 180 4.21 -5.64 -15.78
CA GLU A 180 2.95 -4.97 -15.46
C GLU A 180 2.96 -4.29 -14.08
N CYS A 181 4.02 -4.47 -13.29
CA CYS A 181 4.22 -3.79 -12.02
C CYS A 181 4.92 -2.42 -12.23
N GLU A 182 4.48 -1.38 -11.51
CA GLU A 182 5.06 -0.02 -11.58
C GLU A 182 6.57 -0.03 -11.26
N TYR A 183 7.36 0.84 -11.89
CA TYR A 183 8.83 0.78 -11.84
C TYR A 183 9.40 0.76 -10.42
N THR A 184 8.90 1.63 -9.53
CA THR A 184 9.42 1.71 -8.16
C THR A 184 9.04 0.47 -7.34
N CYS A 185 7.80 0.00 -7.49
CA CYS A 185 7.34 -1.25 -6.89
C CYS A 185 8.17 -2.45 -7.35
N ARG A 186 8.30 -2.61 -8.68
CA ARG A 186 9.04 -3.68 -9.33
C ARG A 186 10.47 -3.77 -8.84
N THR A 187 11.17 -2.64 -8.78
CA THR A 187 12.57 -2.59 -8.32
C THR A 187 12.69 -3.09 -6.89
N ARG A 188 11.83 -2.59 -5.98
CA ARG A 188 11.84 -3.00 -4.56
C ARG A 188 11.51 -4.47 -4.34
N VAL A 189 10.53 -5.00 -5.07
CA VAL A 189 10.18 -6.42 -4.99
C VAL A 189 11.32 -7.28 -5.51
N LEU A 190 11.93 -6.92 -6.64
CA LEU A 190 13.06 -7.67 -7.19
C LEU A 190 14.27 -7.66 -6.27
N ASP A 191 14.62 -6.52 -5.67
CA ASP A 191 15.69 -6.45 -4.68
C ASP A 191 15.45 -7.40 -3.50
N GLU A 192 14.20 -7.52 -3.05
CA GLU A 192 13.85 -8.44 -1.97
C GLU A 192 13.87 -9.91 -2.41
N ILE A 193 13.41 -10.21 -3.63
CA ILE A 193 13.47 -11.56 -4.21
C ILE A 193 14.92 -12.00 -4.42
N VAL A 194 15.82 -11.09 -4.81
CA VAL A 194 17.27 -11.36 -4.87
C VAL A 194 17.80 -11.76 -3.49
N LYS A 195 17.41 -11.05 -2.43
CA LYS A 195 17.81 -11.40 -1.05
C LYS A 195 17.26 -12.77 -0.65
N ILE A 196 15.98 -13.05 -0.94
CA ILE A 196 15.34 -14.34 -0.61
C ILE A 196 16.05 -15.48 -1.35
N HIS A 197 16.34 -15.29 -2.63
CA HIS A 197 17.08 -16.25 -3.42
C HIS A 197 18.49 -16.52 -2.85
N ALA A 198 19.22 -15.46 -2.48
CA ALA A 198 20.58 -15.57 -1.96
C ALA A 198 20.66 -16.18 -0.55
N SER A 199 19.77 -15.79 0.35
CA SER A 199 19.82 -16.16 1.77
C SER A 199 19.02 -17.41 2.14
N ALA A 200 17.86 -17.60 1.51
CA ALA A 200 16.92 -18.66 1.84
C ALA A 200 16.87 -19.78 0.77
N GLY A 201 17.52 -19.57 -0.38
CA GLY A 201 17.69 -20.60 -1.40
C GLY A 201 16.43 -20.93 -2.21
N ALA A 202 15.47 -20.01 -2.26
CA ALA A 202 14.23 -20.22 -3.02
C ALA A 202 14.49 -20.31 -4.53
N ASN A 203 13.71 -21.16 -5.19
CA ASN A 203 13.64 -21.28 -6.63
C ASN A 203 12.66 -20.23 -7.17
N VAL A 204 13.15 -19.35 -8.03
CA VAL A 204 12.38 -18.20 -8.52
C VAL A 204 12.12 -18.34 -10.01
N LEU A 205 10.86 -18.16 -10.40
CA LEU A 205 10.43 -18.11 -11.79
C LEU A 205 9.73 -16.78 -12.05
N ALA A 206 10.05 -16.12 -13.15
CA ALA A 206 9.33 -14.92 -13.56
C ALA A 206 8.96 -14.94 -15.04
N THR A 207 7.75 -14.47 -15.36
CA THR A 207 7.35 -14.14 -16.73
C THR A 207 7.38 -12.62 -16.94
N SER A 208 7.84 -12.18 -18.11
CA SER A 208 7.91 -10.75 -18.44
C SER A 208 8.10 -10.53 -19.94
N ARG A 209 8.18 -9.27 -20.40
CA ARG A 209 8.63 -8.91 -21.75
C ARG A 209 10.15 -9.12 -21.91
N PRO A 210 10.65 -9.40 -23.13
CA PRO A 210 12.07 -9.63 -23.37
C PRO A 210 13.01 -8.46 -23.02
N THR A 211 12.51 -7.23 -22.99
CA THR A 211 13.30 -6.02 -22.72
C THR A 211 13.52 -5.73 -21.24
N GLU A 212 12.88 -6.49 -20.34
CA GLU A 212 12.86 -6.19 -18.90
C GLU A 212 13.64 -7.22 -18.06
N ILE A 213 14.81 -7.62 -18.55
CA ILE A 213 15.63 -8.63 -17.88
C ILE A 213 16.42 -7.99 -16.73
N ASN A 214 15.99 -8.29 -15.50
CA ASN A 214 16.73 -7.97 -14.28
C ASN A 214 18.02 -8.82 -14.18
N ASP A 215 19.06 -8.28 -13.55
CA ASP A 215 20.35 -8.95 -13.34
C ASP A 215 20.23 -10.34 -12.69
N LEU A 216 19.23 -10.55 -11.82
CA LEU A 216 18.93 -11.85 -11.20
C LEU A 216 18.75 -12.98 -12.22
N PHE A 217 18.14 -12.66 -13.37
CA PHE A 217 17.78 -13.65 -14.39
C PHE A 217 18.81 -13.77 -15.51
N ARG A 218 19.81 -12.87 -15.58
CA ARG A 218 20.82 -12.87 -16.66
C ARG A 218 21.70 -14.11 -16.67
N SER A 219 21.93 -14.71 -15.49
CA SER A 219 22.69 -15.95 -15.32
C SER A 219 21.82 -17.21 -15.27
N GLY A 220 20.50 -17.06 -15.31
CA GLY A 220 19.52 -18.14 -15.18
C GLY A 220 19.17 -18.86 -16.49
N ALA A 221 18.29 -19.85 -16.40
CA ALA A 221 17.74 -20.52 -17.58
C ALA A 221 16.65 -19.65 -18.24
N PHE A 222 16.51 -19.75 -19.56
CA PHE A 222 15.52 -19.01 -20.35
C PHE A 222 14.56 -19.97 -21.06
N LEU A 223 13.26 -19.71 -20.95
CA LEU A 223 12.22 -20.46 -21.66
C LEU A 223 11.20 -19.51 -22.29
N GLU A 224 11.34 -19.25 -23.58
CA GLU A 224 10.45 -18.33 -24.29
C GLU A 224 9.01 -18.85 -24.30
N ILE A 225 8.06 -18.01 -23.85
CA ILE A 225 6.62 -18.24 -23.95
C ILE A 225 6.12 -17.68 -25.27
N ARG A 226 5.63 -18.56 -26.12
CA ARG A 226 4.99 -18.24 -27.39
C ARG A 226 3.84 -19.20 -27.68
N ALA A 227 2.85 -18.75 -28.44
CA ALA A 227 1.76 -19.59 -28.91
C ALA A 227 2.30 -20.70 -29.82
N HIS A 228 2.24 -21.95 -29.35
CA HIS A 228 2.68 -23.10 -30.11
C HIS A 228 1.57 -23.58 -31.04
N GLU A 229 1.92 -23.99 -32.27
CA GLU A 229 0.95 -24.40 -33.29
C GLU A 229 -0.03 -25.47 -32.78
N ASN A 230 0.46 -26.48 -32.06
CA ASN A 230 -0.37 -27.55 -31.49
C ASN A 230 -1.40 -27.04 -30.48
N ASP A 231 -1.02 -26.08 -29.63
CA ASP A 231 -1.92 -25.50 -28.62
C ASP A 231 -2.99 -24.62 -29.30
N VAL A 232 -2.59 -23.85 -30.30
CA VAL A 232 -3.52 -23.02 -31.10
C VAL A 232 -4.51 -23.89 -31.86
N ARG A 233 -4.03 -24.93 -32.55
CA ARG A 233 -4.90 -25.89 -33.26
C ARG A 233 -5.89 -26.56 -32.32
N ARG A 234 -5.45 -26.97 -31.13
CA ARG A 234 -6.31 -27.58 -30.11
C ARG A 234 -7.38 -26.61 -29.59
N TYR A 235 -7.04 -25.34 -29.42
CA TYR A 235 -8.02 -24.29 -29.11
C TYR A 235 -9.03 -24.09 -30.23
N LEU A 236 -8.59 -24.00 -31.49
CA LEU A 236 -9.48 -23.83 -32.64
C LEU A 236 -10.43 -25.01 -32.82
N ASP A 237 -9.92 -26.24 -32.69
CA ASP A 237 -10.72 -27.47 -32.74
C ASP A 237 -11.78 -27.51 -31.64
N GLY A 238 -11.38 -27.22 -30.40
CA GLY A 238 -12.29 -27.15 -29.25
C GLY A 238 -13.38 -26.10 -29.38
N ASN A 239 -13.16 -25.05 -30.19
CA ASN A 239 -14.12 -23.96 -30.40
C ASN A 239 -14.87 -24.03 -31.74
N MET A 240 -14.56 -25.01 -32.61
CA MET A 240 -15.06 -25.07 -33.99
C MET A 240 -16.60 -25.11 -34.09
N PHE A 241 -17.26 -25.59 -33.03
CA PHE A 241 -18.72 -25.63 -32.91
C PHE A 241 -19.39 -24.24 -32.96
N ARG A 242 -18.64 -23.17 -32.64
CA ARG A 242 -19.12 -21.77 -32.68
C ARG A 242 -19.21 -21.21 -34.09
N LEU A 243 -18.57 -21.84 -35.08
CA LEU A 243 -18.61 -21.41 -36.47
C LEU A 243 -19.91 -21.86 -37.16
N PRO A 244 -20.32 -21.18 -38.25
CA PRO A 244 -21.52 -21.53 -39.00
C PRO A 244 -21.56 -23.01 -39.40
N GLY A 245 -22.74 -23.63 -39.36
CA GLY A 245 -22.90 -25.08 -39.59
C GLY A 245 -22.44 -25.61 -40.96
N PHE A 246 -22.13 -24.76 -41.94
CA PHE A 246 -21.45 -25.21 -43.16
C PHE A 246 -19.97 -25.53 -42.96
N VAL A 247 -19.34 -24.97 -41.92
CA VAL A 247 -17.96 -25.27 -41.51
C VAL A 247 -17.93 -26.63 -40.81
N SER A 248 -18.85 -26.90 -39.89
CA SER A 248 -18.92 -28.18 -39.17
C SER A 248 -19.10 -29.39 -40.11
N ARG A 249 -19.79 -29.20 -41.25
CA ARG A 249 -19.96 -30.23 -42.29
C ARG A 249 -18.79 -30.39 -43.25
N ASN A 250 -17.77 -29.53 -43.19
CA ASN A 250 -16.66 -29.52 -44.14
C ASN A 250 -15.32 -29.61 -43.42
N THR A 251 -14.82 -30.84 -43.26
CA THR A 251 -13.55 -31.14 -42.61
C THR A 251 -12.35 -30.49 -43.30
N ALA A 252 -12.36 -30.38 -44.63
CA ALA A 252 -11.30 -29.69 -45.37
C ALA A 252 -11.25 -28.18 -45.05
N LEU A 253 -12.41 -27.55 -44.85
CA LEU A 253 -12.48 -26.13 -44.46
C LEU A 253 -12.04 -25.93 -42.99
N GLN A 254 -12.37 -26.86 -42.09
CA GLN A 254 -11.88 -26.82 -40.71
C GLN A 254 -10.36 -26.91 -40.66
N GLU A 255 -9.77 -27.82 -41.44
CA GLU A 255 -8.31 -27.96 -41.55
C GLU A 255 -7.65 -26.71 -42.15
N GLU A 256 -8.30 -26.11 -43.15
CA GLU A 256 -7.85 -24.84 -43.75
C GLU A 256 -7.86 -23.69 -42.72
N ILE A 257 -8.93 -23.57 -41.91
CA ILE A 257 -9.03 -22.59 -40.83
C ILE A 257 -7.91 -22.80 -39.80
N MET A 258 -7.75 -24.03 -39.31
CA MET A 258 -6.72 -24.37 -38.32
C MET A 258 -5.32 -24.06 -38.84
N THR A 259 -5.02 -24.46 -40.07
CA THR A 259 -3.70 -24.25 -40.69
C THR A 259 -3.41 -22.77 -40.88
N VAL A 260 -4.36 -22.02 -41.46
CA VAL A 260 -4.16 -20.59 -41.74
C VAL A 260 -4.02 -19.83 -40.43
N ILE A 261 -4.95 -19.96 -39.48
CA ILE A 261 -4.86 -19.19 -38.23
C ILE A 261 -3.57 -19.54 -37.49
N SER A 262 -3.24 -20.84 -37.31
CA SER A 262 -2.07 -21.25 -36.53
C SER A 262 -0.74 -20.77 -37.14
N HIS A 263 -0.67 -20.56 -38.45
CA HIS A 263 0.52 -19.98 -39.10
C HIS A 263 0.63 -18.46 -38.91
N HIS A 264 -0.50 -17.75 -38.74
CA HIS A 264 -0.55 -16.28 -38.74
C HIS A 264 -0.61 -15.64 -37.35
N VAL A 265 -0.67 -16.43 -36.27
CA VAL A 265 -0.67 -15.90 -34.89
C VAL A 265 0.68 -15.33 -34.45
N GLN A 266 1.78 -15.62 -35.16
CA GLN A 266 3.13 -15.07 -34.90
C GLN A 266 3.56 -15.16 -33.42
N GLY A 267 3.21 -16.25 -32.74
CA GLY A 267 3.52 -16.45 -31.31
C GLY A 267 2.58 -15.76 -30.32
N MET A 268 1.59 -14.99 -30.78
CA MET A 268 0.56 -14.33 -29.96
C MET A 268 -0.74 -15.14 -29.98
N PHE A 269 -1.05 -15.84 -28.89
CA PHE A 269 -2.24 -16.69 -28.79
C PHE A 269 -3.54 -15.89 -28.93
N LEU A 270 -3.55 -14.63 -28.46
CA LEU A 270 -4.69 -13.73 -28.59
C LEU A 270 -5.14 -13.51 -30.04
N LEU A 271 -4.20 -13.50 -31.00
CA LEU A 271 -4.55 -13.38 -32.42
C LEU A 271 -5.37 -14.59 -32.90
N ALA A 272 -5.13 -15.78 -32.34
CA ALA A 272 -5.91 -16.97 -32.68
C ALA A 272 -7.39 -16.74 -32.39
N GLN A 273 -7.67 -16.20 -31.20
CA GLN A 273 -9.01 -15.86 -30.76
C GLN A 273 -9.62 -14.78 -31.66
N LEU A 274 -8.94 -13.65 -31.86
CA LEU A 274 -9.48 -12.53 -32.67
C LEU A 274 -9.75 -12.92 -34.13
N TYR A 275 -8.87 -13.72 -34.74
CA TYR A 275 -9.07 -14.24 -36.09
C TYR A 275 -10.18 -15.26 -36.15
N PHE A 276 -10.30 -16.15 -35.16
CA PHE A 276 -11.39 -17.11 -35.09
C PHE A 276 -12.77 -16.42 -34.95
N GLU A 277 -12.88 -15.45 -34.04
CA GLU A 277 -14.09 -14.63 -33.85
C GLU A 277 -14.51 -13.93 -35.15
N SER A 278 -13.55 -13.52 -36.00
CA SER A 278 -13.83 -12.91 -37.31
C SER A 278 -14.55 -13.80 -38.31
N LEU A 279 -14.58 -15.11 -38.06
CA LEU A 279 -15.18 -16.11 -38.94
C LEU A 279 -16.61 -16.50 -38.55
N ILE A 280 -17.05 -16.19 -37.31
CA ILE A 280 -18.37 -16.59 -36.78
C ILE A 280 -19.51 -16.03 -37.65
N GLY A 281 -19.42 -14.78 -38.10
CA GLY A 281 -20.47 -14.13 -38.90
C GLY A 281 -20.47 -14.45 -40.41
N ARG A 282 -19.62 -15.36 -40.90
CA ARG A 282 -19.46 -15.60 -42.35
C ARG A 282 -20.61 -16.43 -42.91
N ARG A 283 -21.16 -16.03 -44.06
CA ARG A 283 -22.36 -16.68 -44.64
C ARG A 283 -22.08 -17.86 -45.57
N SER A 284 -20.82 -18.08 -45.98
CA SER A 284 -20.47 -19.16 -46.90
C SER A 284 -19.00 -19.54 -46.81
N ALA A 285 -18.67 -20.77 -47.22
CA ALA A 285 -17.30 -21.26 -47.32
C ALA A 285 -16.41 -20.35 -48.19
N LYS A 286 -16.96 -19.76 -49.27
CA LYS A 286 -16.23 -18.79 -50.10
C LYS A 286 -15.88 -17.53 -49.31
N SER A 287 -16.83 -16.98 -48.56
CA SER A 287 -16.60 -15.80 -47.71
C SER A 287 -15.57 -16.08 -46.62
N THR A 288 -15.63 -17.27 -45.98
CA THR A 288 -14.63 -17.72 -45.01
C THR A 288 -13.24 -17.79 -45.64
N ARG A 289 -13.09 -18.42 -46.81
CA ARG A 289 -11.80 -18.49 -47.52
C ARG A 289 -11.27 -17.13 -47.94
N THR A 290 -12.14 -16.20 -48.35
CA THR A 290 -11.72 -14.82 -48.64
C THR A 290 -11.16 -14.15 -47.40
N ALA A 291 -11.83 -14.29 -46.25
CA ALA A 291 -11.34 -13.74 -44.97
C ALA A 291 -9.98 -14.34 -44.59
N LEU A 292 -9.82 -15.67 -44.71
CA LEU A 292 -8.54 -16.35 -44.47
C LEU A 292 -7.43 -15.83 -45.41
N LYS A 293 -7.74 -15.56 -46.68
CA LYS A 293 -6.79 -14.97 -47.63
C LYS A 293 -6.40 -13.54 -47.25
N GLU A 294 -7.31 -12.75 -46.72
CA GLU A 294 -7.00 -11.39 -46.25
C GLU A 294 -6.06 -11.41 -45.05
N LEU A 295 -6.23 -12.37 -44.12
CA LEU A 295 -5.28 -12.60 -43.03
C LEU A 295 -3.87 -12.89 -43.56
N SER A 296 -3.76 -13.65 -44.65
CA SER A 296 -2.46 -14.01 -45.26
C SER A 296 -1.71 -12.88 -45.96
N LYS A 297 -2.34 -11.72 -46.18
CA LYS A 297 -1.69 -10.55 -46.79
C LYS A 297 -0.97 -9.65 -45.77
N GLY A 298 -1.07 -9.98 -44.48
CA GLY A 298 -0.74 -9.11 -43.36
C GLY A 298 0.62 -9.32 -42.67
N PHE A 299 1.70 -9.63 -43.41
CA PHE A 299 3.03 -9.76 -42.82
C PHE A 299 3.69 -8.38 -42.59
N ASN A 300 3.41 -7.69 -41.47
CA ASN A 300 4.12 -6.49 -41.00
C ASN A 300 3.97 -6.35 -39.47
N ASP A 301 4.87 -5.58 -38.81
CA ASP A 301 4.93 -5.31 -37.36
C ASP A 301 3.62 -4.80 -36.70
N TYR A 302 2.60 -4.41 -37.50
CA TYR A 302 1.28 -3.95 -37.04
C TYR A 302 0.16 -5.00 -37.24
N ALA A 303 0.49 -6.29 -37.28
CA ALA A 303 -0.50 -7.35 -37.53
C ALA A 303 -1.63 -7.40 -36.48
N TYR A 304 -1.35 -7.06 -35.23
CA TYR A 304 -2.35 -6.99 -34.15
C TYR A 304 -3.21 -5.72 -34.22
N ASP A 305 -2.65 -4.56 -34.57
CA ASP A 305 -3.45 -3.34 -34.79
C ASP A 305 -4.54 -3.58 -35.84
N ARG A 306 -4.22 -4.30 -36.92
CA ARG A 306 -5.23 -4.71 -37.92
C ARG A 306 -6.28 -5.67 -37.37
N ALA A 307 -5.89 -6.60 -36.49
CA ALA A 307 -6.84 -7.51 -35.85
C ALA A 307 -7.83 -6.73 -34.97
N TYR A 308 -7.33 -5.73 -34.24
CA TYR A 308 -8.15 -4.83 -33.44
C TYR A 308 -9.00 -3.87 -34.29
N ASP A 309 -8.45 -3.28 -35.34
CA ASP A 309 -9.20 -2.44 -36.29
C ASP A 309 -10.37 -3.22 -36.91
N ASN A 310 -10.13 -4.47 -37.28
CA ASN A 310 -11.17 -5.38 -37.77
C ASN A 310 -12.20 -5.70 -36.70
N ALA A 311 -11.80 -5.92 -35.45
CA ALA A 311 -12.73 -6.12 -34.33
C ALA A 311 -13.58 -4.86 -34.10
N MET A 312 -12.99 -3.68 -34.09
CA MET A 312 -13.70 -2.40 -33.97
C MET A 312 -14.64 -2.14 -35.15
N SER A 313 -14.26 -2.53 -36.37
CA SER A 313 -15.14 -2.44 -37.54
C SER A 313 -16.33 -3.41 -37.46
N ARG A 314 -16.15 -4.59 -36.86
CA ARG A 314 -17.27 -5.51 -36.57
C ARG A 314 -18.21 -4.89 -35.55
N ILE A 315 -17.68 -4.29 -34.48
CA ILE A 315 -18.48 -3.61 -33.46
C ILE A 315 -19.29 -2.47 -34.09
N LYS A 316 -18.64 -1.58 -34.85
CA LYS A 316 -19.29 -0.46 -35.55
C LYS A 316 -20.27 -0.89 -36.66
N GLY A 317 -20.21 -2.15 -37.09
CA GLY A 317 -21.08 -2.71 -38.11
C GLY A 317 -22.32 -3.44 -37.54
N GLN A 318 -22.50 -3.47 -36.22
CA GLN A 318 -23.69 -4.03 -35.57
C GLN A 318 -24.89 -3.08 -35.76
N ILE A 319 -26.07 -3.50 -35.28
CA ILE A 319 -27.22 -2.59 -35.20
C ILE A 319 -26.94 -1.48 -34.16
N GLY A 320 -27.64 -0.35 -34.28
CA GLY A 320 -27.35 0.87 -33.51
C GLY A 320 -27.17 0.63 -32.01
N GLU A 321 -28.19 0.10 -31.35
CA GLU A 321 -28.17 -0.16 -29.90
C GLU A 321 -27.05 -1.10 -29.45
N GLN A 322 -26.76 -2.16 -30.23
CA GLN A 322 -25.65 -3.06 -29.92
C GLN A 322 -24.29 -2.39 -30.10
N THR A 323 -24.17 -1.52 -31.10
CA THR A 323 -22.96 -0.71 -31.31
C THR A 323 -22.78 0.24 -30.14
N ASP A 324 -23.84 0.91 -29.70
CA ASP A 324 -23.80 1.85 -28.58
C ASP A 324 -23.41 1.13 -27.29
N LEU A 325 -24.03 0.00 -26.97
CA LEU A 325 -23.70 -0.83 -25.81
C LEU A 325 -22.22 -1.25 -25.80
N ALA A 326 -21.71 -1.73 -26.94
CA ALA A 326 -20.32 -2.14 -27.07
C ALA A 326 -19.35 -0.96 -26.93
N MET A 327 -19.65 0.18 -27.57
CA MET A 327 -18.79 1.36 -27.52
C MET A 327 -18.78 2.00 -26.13
N GLN A 328 -19.91 2.06 -25.43
CA GLN A 328 -19.98 2.52 -24.05
C GLN A 328 -19.23 1.58 -23.10
N THR A 329 -19.38 0.27 -23.27
CA THR A 329 -18.64 -0.74 -22.49
C THR A 329 -17.14 -0.55 -22.65
N LEU A 330 -16.64 -0.46 -23.89
CA LEU A 330 -15.21 -0.27 -24.15
C LEU A 330 -14.70 1.09 -23.64
N SER A 331 -15.53 2.14 -23.72
CA SER A 331 -15.21 3.46 -23.17
C SER A 331 -15.01 3.39 -21.65
N TRP A 332 -15.95 2.76 -20.92
CA TRP A 332 -15.82 2.55 -19.47
C TRP A 332 -14.60 1.73 -19.11
N LEU A 333 -14.37 0.60 -19.77
CA LEU A 333 -13.21 -0.26 -19.48
C LEU A 333 -11.87 0.42 -19.80
N THR A 334 -11.85 1.38 -20.74
CA THR A 334 -10.64 2.13 -21.10
C THR A 334 -10.39 3.31 -20.14
N CYS A 335 -11.45 4.00 -19.70
CA CYS A 335 -11.33 5.24 -18.92
C CYS A 335 -11.45 5.03 -17.40
N ALA A 336 -11.98 3.88 -16.95
CA ALA A 336 -12.18 3.63 -15.54
C ALA A 336 -10.86 3.62 -14.76
N ARG A 337 -10.88 4.22 -13.55
CA ARG A 337 -9.69 4.37 -12.69
C ARG A 337 -9.29 3.12 -11.92
N ARG A 338 -10.18 2.13 -11.90
CA ARG A 338 -9.94 0.78 -11.40
C ARG A 338 -10.80 -0.20 -12.19
N PRO A 339 -10.47 -1.50 -12.17
CA PRO A 339 -11.35 -2.52 -12.71
C PRO A 339 -12.76 -2.42 -12.09
N LEU A 340 -13.77 -2.55 -12.95
CA LEU A 340 -15.18 -2.57 -12.57
C LEU A 340 -15.64 -4.03 -12.42
N THR A 341 -16.56 -4.28 -11.51
CA THR A 341 -17.34 -5.52 -11.52
C THR A 341 -18.41 -5.49 -12.60
N SER A 342 -18.95 -6.65 -12.99
CA SER A 342 -20.06 -6.73 -13.93
C SER A 342 -21.27 -5.93 -13.45
N LEU A 343 -21.62 -6.04 -12.16
CA LEU A 343 -22.71 -5.29 -11.54
C LEU A 343 -22.47 -3.76 -11.58
N GLU A 344 -21.25 -3.33 -11.28
CA GLU A 344 -20.87 -1.92 -11.38
C GLU A 344 -21.00 -1.39 -12.81
N LEU A 345 -20.55 -2.17 -13.81
CA LEU A 345 -20.67 -1.78 -15.21
C LEU A 345 -22.12 -1.79 -15.69
N GLN A 346 -22.94 -2.77 -15.31
CA GLN A 346 -24.36 -2.81 -15.64
C GLN A 346 -25.07 -1.55 -15.13
N HIS A 347 -24.82 -1.16 -13.88
CA HIS A 347 -25.31 0.11 -13.35
C HIS A 347 -24.80 1.30 -14.15
N ALA A 348 -23.49 1.33 -14.48
CA ALA A 348 -22.92 2.44 -15.23
C ALA A 348 -23.51 2.61 -16.65
N LEU A 349 -23.91 1.50 -17.29
CA LEU A 349 -24.52 1.47 -18.62
C LEU A 349 -26.03 1.78 -18.59
N ALA A 350 -26.71 1.56 -17.46
CA ALA A 350 -28.13 1.80 -17.29
C ALA A 350 -28.48 3.22 -16.79
N ILE A 351 -27.50 4.12 -16.63
CA ILE A 351 -27.75 5.49 -16.17
C ILE A 351 -28.37 6.30 -17.30
N GLU A 352 -29.55 6.86 -17.03
CA GLU A 352 -30.22 7.82 -17.90
C GLU A 352 -30.12 9.24 -17.31
N GLU A 353 -29.77 10.20 -18.16
CA GLU A 353 -29.66 11.58 -17.71
C GLU A 353 -31.03 12.22 -17.50
N GLY A 354 -31.20 12.85 -16.34
CA GLY A 354 -32.46 13.49 -15.93
C GLY A 354 -33.33 12.64 -15.02
N GLU A 355 -33.06 11.33 -14.94
CA GLU A 355 -33.72 10.43 -14.01
C GLU A 355 -33.13 10.52 -12.60
N SER A 356 -33.98 10.27 -11.59
CA SER A 356 -33.61 10.39 -10.17
C SER A 356 -33.36 9.05 -9.49
N THR A 357 -33.54 7.93 -10.18
CA THR A 357 -33.23 6.58 -9.73
C THR A 357 -32.73 5.75 -10.90
N ILE A 358 -32.09 4.61 -10.61
CA ILE A 358 -31.78 3.64 -11.66
C ILE A 358 -33.04 2.86 -12.06
N ASP A 359 -33.25 2.70 -13.36
CA ASP A 359 -34.28 1.80 -13.88
C ASP A 359 -33.69 0.38 -14.00
N GLU A 360 -34.23 -0.55 -13.23
CA GLU A 360 -33.81 -1.96 -13.25
C GLU A 360 -34.13 -2.62 -14.60
N GLU A 361 -35.11 -2.11 -15.37
CA GLU A 361 -35.44 -2.61 -16.71
C GLU A 361 -34.39 -2.23 -17.77
N ASN A 362 -33.55 -1.24 -17.48
CA ASN A 362 -32.46 -0.78 -18.36
C ASN A 362 -31.11 -1.47 -18.10
N LEU A 363 -31.02 -2.37 -17.10
CA LEU A 363 -29.79 -3.10 -16.80
C LEU A 363 -29.49 -4.11 -17.92
N PRO A 364 -28.41 -3.93 -18.70
CA PRO A 364 -28.08 -4.87 -19.76
C PRO A 364 -27.61 -6.20 -19.18
N GLU A 365 -28.04 -7.32 -19.76
CA GLU A 365 -27.56 -8.64 -19.36
C GLU A 365 -26.07 -8.79 -19.66
N VAL A 366 -25.36 -9.47 -18.75
CA VAL A 366 -23.90 -9.62 -18.84
C VAL A 366 -23.48 -10.36 -20.11
N GLU A 367 -24.26 -11.37 -20.51
CA GLU A 367 -24.06 -12.13 -21.73
C GLU A 367 -24.19 -11.25 -22.98
N ASP A 368 -25.10 -10.29 -22.97
CA ASP A 368 -25.30 -9.36 -24.09
C ASP A 368 -24.13 -8.39 -24.21
N ILE A 369 -23.63 -7.85 -23.08
CA ILE A 369 -22.41 -7.02 -23.05
C ILE A 369 -21.23 -7.77 -23.68
N LEU A 370 -21.03 -9.04 -23.29
CA LEU A 370 -19.94 -9.87 -23.82
C LEU A 370 -20.13 -10.18 -25.31
N ALA A 371 -21.36 -10.45 -25.74
CA ALA A 371 -21.68 -10.77 -27.11
C ALA A 371 -21.39 -9.60 -28.07
N VAL A 372 -21.78 -8.37 -27.70
CA VAL A 372 -21.60 -7.19 -28.57
C VAL A 372 -20.13 -6.74 -28.65
N CYS A 373 -19.30 -7.03 -27.64
CA CYS A 373 -17.90 -6.61 -27.59
C CYS A 373 -16.93 -7.43 -28.48
N SER A 374 -17.44 -8.33 -29.33
CA SER A 374 -16.64 -9.04 -30.36
C SER A 374 -15.37 -9.74 -29.84
N GLY A 375 -15.42 -10.27 -28.61
CA GLY A 375 -14.30 -10.99 -27.98
C GLY A 375 -13.21 -10.10 -27.39
N LEU A 376 -13.43 -8.78 -27.29
CA LEU A 376 -12.49 -7.84 -26.66
C LEU A 376 -12.66 -7.74 -25.15
N VAL A 377 -13.77 -8.23 -24.60
CA VAL A 377 -14.13 -8.15 -23.18
C VAL A 377 -14.36 -9.55 -22.63
N THR A 378 -13.97 -9.76 -21.37
CA THR A 378 -14.11 -11.01 -20.63
C THR A 378 -14.42 -10.74 -19.17
N ILE A 379 -15.03 -11.70 -18.48
CA ILE A 379 -15.33 -11.63 -17.05
C ILE A 379 -14.55 -12.71 -16.30
N GLU A 380 -14.09 -12.36 -15.11
CA GLU A 380 -13.54 -13.27 -14.12
C GLU A 380 -14.69 -13.88 -13.31
N ASN A 381 -14.85 -15.21 -13.36
CA ASN A 381 -16.05 -15.88 -12.87
C ASN A 381 -16.19 -15.78 -11.35
N GLU A 382 -15.07 -15.80 -10.61
CA GLU A 382 -15.08 -15.77 -9.16
C GLU A 382 -15.07 -14.34 -8.58
N SER A 383 -14.33 -13.41 -9.21
CA SER A 383 -14.25 -12.02 -8.75
C SER A 383 -15.39 -11.14 -9.28
N GLY A 384 -16.07 -11.57 -10.34
CA GLY A 384 -17.07 -10.78 -11.06
C GLY A 384 -16.49 -9.58 -11.80
N ILE A 385 -15.16 -9.46 -11.91
CA ILE A 385 -14.50 -8.33 -12.57
C ILE A 385 -14.65 -8.45 -14.09
N ILE A 386 -15.17 -7.40 -14.72
CA ILE A 386 -15.22 -7.26 -16.17
C ILE A 386 -14.01 -6.49 -16.67
N ARG A 387 -13.32 -7.01 -17.69
CA ARG A 387 -12.10 -6.42 -18.20
C ARG A 387 -11.87 -6.70 -19.67
N LEU A 388 -10.96 -5.94 -20.27
CA LEU A 388 -10.43 -6.25 -21.59
C LEU A 388 -9.71 -7.59 -21.57
N VAL A 389 -9.83 -8.32 -22.69
CA VAL A 389 -9.31 -9.69 -22.85
C VAL A 389 -7.80 -9.78 -22.61
N HIS A 390 -7.06 -8.70 -22.86
CA HIS A 390 -5.61 -8.64 -22.76
C HIS A 390 -5.06 -7.21 -22.71
N TYR A 391 -3.87 -7.00 -22.13
CA TYR A 391 -3.26 -5.66 -22.01
C TYR A 391 -3.02 -4.97 -23.35
N THR A 392 -2.73 -5.73 -24.42
CA THR A 392 -2.53 -5.14 -25.76
C THR A 392 -3.80 -4.52 -26.30
N THR A 393 -4.95 -4.99 -25.83
CA THR A 393 -6.24 -4.37 -26.14
C THR A 393 -6.35 -3.03 -25.43
N GLN A 394 -5.94 -2.94 -24.15
CA GLN A 394 -5.87 -1.68 -23.40
C GLN A 394 -4.94 -0.68 -24.11
N GLU A 395 -3.70 -1.08 -24.44
CA GLU A 395 -2.72 -0.23 -25.12
C GLU A 395 -3.25 0.28 -26.47
N TYR A 396 -3.92 -0.58 -27.24
CA TYR A 396 -4.55 -0.20 -28.50
C TYR A 396 -5.66 0.84 -28.30
N LEU A 397 -6.55 0.63 -27.33
CA LEU A 397 -7.66 1.54 -27.04
C LEU A 397 -7.18 2.88 -26.47
N GLU A 398 -6.18 2.88 -25.58
CA GLU A 398 -5.57 4.09 -25.04
C GLU A 398 -4.90 4.93 -26.13
N ARG A 399 -4.09 4.30 -27.00
CA ARG A 399 -3.44 4.97 -28.14
C ARG A 399 -4.44 5.62 -29.11
N LYS A 400 -5.62 5.04 -29.24
CA LYS A 400 -6.68 5.51 -30.14
C LYS A 400 -7.88 6.10 -29.40
N LYS A 401 -7.73 6.45 -28.11
CA LYS A 401 -8.84 6.86 -27.23
C LYS A 401 -9.64 8.02 -27.82
N ASP A 402 -8.95 9.09 -28.22
CA ASP A 402 -9.60 10.29 -28.78
C ASP A 402 -10.29 10.04 -30.12
N LEU A 403 -9.82 9.05 -30.88
CA LEU A 403 -10.41 8.66 -32.16
C LEU A 403 -11.62 7.73 -32.00
N LEU A 404 -11.55 6.81 -31.04
CA LEU A 404 -12.58 5.79 -30.82
C LEU A 404 -13.69 6.27 -29.91
N PHE A 405 -13.35 7.07 -28.89
CA PHE A 405 -14.26 7.52 -27.84
C PHE A 405 -14.14 9.05 -27.63
N PRO A 406 -14.43 9.87 -28.66
CA PRO A 406 -14.35 11.32 -28.55
C PRO A 406 -15.30 11.81 -27.44
N GLY A 407 -14.76 12.54 -26.47
CA GLY A 407 -15.53 13.06 -25.34
C GLY A 407 -15.97 12.00 -24.31
N ALA A 408 -15.33 10.82 -24.28
CA ALA A 408 -15.62 9.77 -23.31
C ALA A 408 -15.65 10.27 -21.85
N GLU A 409 -14.64 11.07 -21.47
CA GLU A 409 -14.55 11.63 -20.11
C GLU A 409 -15.71 12.58 -19.80
N ASN A 410 -16.20 13.33 -20.80
CA ASN A 410 -17.39 14.19 -20.62
C ASN A 410 -18.64 13.36 -20.33
N VAL A 411 -18.84 12.27 -21.08
CA VAL A 411 -19.99 11.36 -20.89
C VAL A 411 -19.88 10.67 -19.54
N ILE A 412 -18.73 10.06 -19.23
CA ILE A 412 -18.50 9.35 -17.97
C ILE A 412 -18.69 10.30 -16.78
N SER A 413 -18.13 11.51 -16.85
CA SER A 413 -18.33 12.57 -15.84
C SER A 413 -19.81 12.88 -15.62
N ARG A 414 -20.58 13.07 -16.69
CA ARG A 414 -22.04 13.29 -16.63
C ARG A 414 -22.76 12.13 -15.93
N LEU A 415 -22.50 10.89 -16.35
CA LEU A 415 -23.13 9.71 -15.76
C LEU A 415 -22.77 9.53 -14.28
N CYS A 416 -21.51 9.75 -13.90
CA CYS A 416 -21.07 9.74 -12.50
C CYS A 416 -21.85 10.76 -11.67
N VAL A 417 -21.98 11.99 -12.17
CA VAL A 417 -22.68 13.08 -11.48
C VAL A 417 -24.19 12.81 -11.39
N THR A 418 -24.81 12.30 -12.46
CA THR A 418 -26.22 11.86 -12.44
C THR A 418 -26.44 10.81 -11.37
N TYR A 419 -25.56 9.81 -11.27
CA TYR A 419 -25.64 8.77 -10.25
C TYR A 419 -25.54 9.35 -8.82
N LEU A 420 -24.62 10.30 -8.58
CA LEU A 420 -24.52 11.00 -7.28
C LEU A 420 -25.79 11.80 -6.94
N LEU A 421 -26.56 12.19 -7.96
CA LEU A 421 -27.79 12.96 -7.83
C LEU A 421 -29.05 12.10 -7.67
N PHE A 422 -28.97 10.78 -7.56
CA PHE A 422 -30.16 9.97 -7.28
C PHE A 422 -30.83 10.29 -5.93
N ASP A 423 -32.16 10.15 -5.89
CA ASP A 423 -33.01 10.52 -4.74
C ASP A 423 -32.72 9.68 -3.50
N THR A 424 -32.30 8.42 -3.70
CA THR A 424 -31.90 7.52 -2.60
C THR A 424 -30.83 8.16 -1.70
N PHE A 425 -29.89 8.89 -2.27
CA PHE A 425 -28.81 9.58 -1.55
C PHE A 425 -29.27 10.88 -0.90
N GLY A 426 -30.46 11.38 -1.27
CA GLY A 426 -31.11 12.54 -0.64
C GLY A 426 -31.47 12.30 0.83
N SER A 427 -31.62 11.03 1.25
CA SER A 427 -31.82 10.64 2.65
C SER A 427 -30.62 10.94 3.55
N GLY A 428 -29.44 11.22 2.99
CA GLY A 428 -28.23 11.52 3.74
C GLY A 428 -27.50 10.27 4.23
N ILE A 429 -26.93 10.35 5.43
CA ILE A 429 -26.10 9.30 6.01
C ILE A 429 -26.95 8.09 6.42
N CYS A 430 -26.44 6.87 6.26
CA CYS A 430 -27.06 5.69 6.84
C CYS A 430 -26.79 5.68 8.36
N GLU A 431 -27.82 5.48 9.18
CA GLU A 431 -27.72 5.51 10.66
C GLU A 431 -27.23 4.20 11.28
N SER A 432 -27.24 3.09 10.53
CA SER A 432 -26.75 1.79 10.98
C SER A 432 -25.83 1.13 9.96
N ASP A 433 -25.00 0.19 10.44
CA ASP A 433 -24.11 -0.60 9.58
C ASP A 433 -24.91 -1.41 8.55
N GLU A 434 -26.07 -1.95 8.93
CA GLU A 434 -26.95 -2.72 8.04
C GLU A 434 -27.53 -1.85 6.92
N ALA A 435 -28.06 -0.66 7.25
CA ALA A 435 -28.59 0.25 6.24
C ALA A 435 -27.50 0.76 5.29
N PHE A 436 -26.27 0.90 5.79
CA PHE A 436 -25.11 1.26 4.96
C PHE A 436 -24.72 0.12 4.01
N GLU A 437 -24.64 -1.11 4.51
CA GLU A 437 -24.36 -2.29 3.67
C GLU A 437 -25.46 -2.51 2.62
N GLU A 438 -26.73 -2.37 2.99
CA GLU A 438 -27.88 -2.47 2.07
C GLU A 438 -27.78 -1.43 0.95
N ARG A 439 -27.46 -0.17 1.28
CA ARG A 439 -27.27 0.88 0.26
C ARG A 439 -26.18 0.50 -0.75
N LEU A 440 -25.04 0.00 -0.27
CA LEU A 440 -23.92 -0.38 -1.14
C LEU A 440 -24.23 -1.62 -1.98
N GLN A 441 -25.07 -2.54 -1.49
CA GLN A 441 -25.53 -3.71 -2.24
C GLN A 441 -26.54 -3.33 -3.33
N SER A 442 -27.48 -2.42 -3.02
CA SER A 442 -28.49 -1.95 -4.00
C SER A 442 -27.91 -0.98 -5.03
N TYR A 443 -26.81 -0.29 -4.70
CA TYR A 443 -26.13 0.66 -5.59
C TYR A 443 -24.63 0.31 -5.70
N PRO A 444 -24.27 -0.83 -6.33
CA PRO A 444 -22.90 -1.33 -6.41
C PRO A 444 -21.93 -0.33 -7.05
N PHE A 445 -22.40 0.47 -8.01
CA PHE A 445 -21.58 1.48 -8.69
C PHE A 445 -21.29 2.73 -7.84
N TYR A 446 -22.04 2.96 -6.75
CA TYR A 446 -21.90 4.15 -5.92
C TYR A 446 -20.48 4.36 -5.38
N SER A 447 -19.85 3.26 -4.95
CA SER A 447 -18.48 3.30 -4.44
C SER A 447 -17.49 3.75 -5.52
N TYR A 448 -17.59 3.25 -6.75
CA TYR A 448 -16.73 3.73 -7.83
C TYR A 448 -16.91 5.23 -8.05
N VAL A 449 -18.16 5.66 -8.18
CA VAL A 449 -18.51 7.05 -8.50
C VAL A 449 -17.98 8.00 -7.44
N VAL A 450 -18.28 7.76 -6.16
CA VAL A 450 -17.86 8.63 -5.04
C VAL A 450 -16.33 8.82 -4.98
N TRP A 451 -15.57 7.79 -5.34
CA TRP A 451 -14.11 7.83 -5.30
C TRP A 451 -13.46 8.46 -6.54
N HIS A 452 -14.14 8.47 -7.69
CA HIS A 452 -13.51 8.77 -8.98
C HIS A 452 -14.20 9.82 -9.85
N TRP A 453 -15.40 10.30 -9.48
CA TRP A 453 -16.12 11.32 -10.27
C TRP A 453 -15.28 12.58 -10.53
N ASP A 454 -14.50 13.03 -9.54
CA ASP A 454 -13.70 14.25 -9.64
C ASP A 454 -12.53 14.11 -10.63
N HIS A 455 -12.03 12.88 -10.83
CA HIS A 455 -11.02 12.61 -11.85
C HIS A 455 -11.58 12.83 -13.25
N HIS A 456 -12.75 12.26 -13.53
CA HIS A 456 -13.41 12.40 -14.83
C HIS A 456 -13.75 13.86 -15.11
N VAL A 457 -14.26 14.59 -14.12
CA VAL A 457 -14.55 16.03 -14.22
C VAL A 457 -13.31 16.85 -14.63
N LYS A 458 -12.14 16.57 -14.07
CA LYS A 458 -10.90 17.32 -14.40
C LYS A 458 -10.41 17.12 -15.83
N LEU A 459 -10.81 16.03 -16.47
CA LEU A 459 -10.46 15.74 -17.87
C LEU A 459 -11.47 16.34 -18.86
N THR A 460 -12.51 17.01 -18.37
CA THR A 460 -13.51 17.69 -19.20
C THR A 460 -13.12 19.13 -19.51
N GLU A 461 -13.51 19.63 -20.68
CA GLU A 461 -13.31 21.04 -21.04
C GLU A 461 -14.30 21.98 -20.34
N THR A 462 -15.49 21.47 -19.98
CA THR A 462 -16.58 22.26 -19.40
C THR A 462 -17.20 21.54 -18.20
N LEU A 463 -17.36 22.27 -17.10
CA LEU A 463 -17.96 21.72 -15.88
C LEU A 463 -19.48 21.48 -16.08
N HIS A 464 -19.91 20.24 -15.92
CA HIS A 464 -21.33 19.91 -15.98
C HIS A 464 -22.10 20.54 -14.79
N PRO A 465 -23.27 21.18 -15.02
CA PRO A 465 -24.04 21.84 -13.95
C PRO A 465 -24.40 20.92 -12.78
N GLY A 466 -24.61 19.64 -13.05
CA GLY A 466 -24.90 18.64 -12.00
C GLY A 466 -23.81 18.53 -10.93
N VAL A 467 -22.54 18.87 -11.23
CA VAL A 467 -21.47 18.89 -10.23
C VAL A 467 -21.78 19.94 -9.16
N ILE A 468 -22.23 21.11 -9.59
CA ILE A 468 -22.61 22.20 -8.70
C ILE A 468 -23.86 21.81 -7.89
N ASP A 469 -24.85 21.19 -8.54
CA ASP A 469 -26.07 20.74 -7.86
C ASP A 469 -25.78 19.67 -6.79
N PHE A 470 -24.87 18.74 -7.08
CA PHE A 470 -24.39 17.76 -6.11
C PHE A 470 -23.69 18.44 -4.93
N LEU A 471 -22.72 19.32 -5.19
CA LEU A 471 -21.95 19.98 -4.15
C LEU A 471 -22.79 20.94 -3.28
N LYS A 472 -23.91 21.47 -3.80
CA LYS A 472 -24.88 22.26 -3.03
C LYS A 472 -25.76 21.41 -2.12
N ASN A 473 -25.91 20.12 -2.41
CA ASN A 473 -26.79 19.23 -1.67
C ASN A 473 -26.03 18.57 -0.51
N GLN A 474 -26.14 19.14 0.69
CA GLN A 474 -25.40 18.66 1.86
C GLN A 474 -25.72 17.21 2.23
N THR A 475 -26.96 16.73 2.04
CA THR A 475 -27.30 15.34 2.39
C THR A 475 -26.63 14.35 1.45
N LYS A 476 -26.63 14.61 0.14
CA LYS A 476 -25.93 13.78 -0.86
C LYS A 476 -24.41 13.81 -0.68
N VAL A 477 -23.87 14.98 -0.31
CA VAL A 477 -22.46 15.14 0.06
C VAL A 477 -22.11 14.30 1.29
N ASP A 478 -22.88 14.40 2.37
CA ASP A 478 -22.63 13.65 3.60
C ASP A 478 -22.75 12.13 3.37
N ALA A 479 -23.70 11.69 2.53
CA ALA A 479 -23.83 10.29 2.11
C ALA A 479 -22.57 9.79 1.38
N SER A 480 -21.98 10.63 0.53
CA SER A 480 -20.76 10.31 -0.21
C SER A 480 -19.53 10.30 0.71
N GLU A 481 -19.44 11.23 1.65
CA GLU A 481 -18.36 11.30 2.64
C GLU A 481 -18.34 10.08 3.57
N GLN A 482 -19.51 9.50 3.90
CA GLN A 482 -19.61 8.23 4.61
C GLN A 482 -18.91 7.10 3.85
N VAL A 483 -19.08 7.01 2.52
CA VAL A 483 -18.44 5.97 1.69
C VAL A 483 -16.93 6.15 1.57
N ILE A 484 -16.42 7.38 1.58
CA ILE A 484 -14.97 7.67 1.44
C ILE A 484 -14.19 7.25 2.70
N HIS A 485 -14.74 7.51 3.88
CA HIS A 485 -14.00 7.37 5.13
C HIS A 485 -14.20 6.01 5.80
N VAL A 486 -15.33 5.37 5.53
CA VAL A 486 -15.70 4.14 6.20
C VAL A 486 -15.14 2.95 5.41
N ARG A 487 -14.33 2.13 6.08
CA ARG A 487 -13.89 0.82 5.60
C ARG A 487 -14.23 -0.24 6.64
N ARG A 488 -14.77 -1.38 6.19
CA ARG A 488 -15.06 -2.55 7.03
C ARG A 488 -13.74 -3.14 7.56
N HIS A 489 -13.19 -2.55 8.61
CA HIS A 489 -12.11 -3.11 9.41
C HIS A 489 -12.69 -3.73 10.67
N SER A 490 -11.85 -4.44 11.43
CA SER A 490 -12.10 -5.27 12.62
C SER A 490 -12.84 -4.63 13.82
N ILE A 491 -13.60 -3.55 13.61
CA ILE A 491 -14.44 -2.86 14.60
C ILE A 491 -15.80 -3.58 14.62
N PRO A 492 -16.22 -4.17 15.75
CA PRO A 492 -17.39 -5.05 15.75
C PRO A 492 -18.76 -4.35 15.63
N LYS A 493 -18.85 -3.03 15.77
CA LYS A 493 -20.12 -2.28 15.78
C LYS A 493 -19.95 -0.79 15.47
N ASP A 494 -20.94 -0.21 14.79
CA ASP A 494 -21.10 1.22 14.44
C ASP A 494 -19.94 1.79 13.61
N TRP A 495 -19.29 0.93 12.81
CA TRP A 495 -18.13 1.31 12.00
C TRP A 495 -18.53 2.28 10.88
N SER A 496 -19.75 2.19 10.36
CA SER A 496 -20.32 3.11 9.37
C SER A 496 -20.49 4.55 9.87
N GLN A 497 -20.37 4.77 11.19
CA GLN A 497 -20.58 6.07 11.80
C GLN A 497 -19.29 6.87 12.02
N ASN A 498 -18.13 6.24 11.80
CA ASN A 498 -16.82 6.84 12.06
C ASN A 498 -16.29 7.62 10.85
N PHE A 499 -16.88 8.79 10.58
CA PHE A 499 -16.45 9.68 9.51
C PHE A 499 -16.74 11.15 9.83
N PRO A 500 -16.07 12.10 9.16
CA PRO A 500 -16.37 13.51 9.29
C PRO A 500 -17.75 13.86 8.66
N ARG A 501 -18.70 14.37 9.46
CA ARG A 501 -20.05 14.84 9.03
C ARG A 501 -20.11 16.35 8.79
N GLN A 502 -20.87 16.87 7.82
CA GLN A 502 -21.09 18.32 7.56
C GLN A 502 -19.97 19.06 6.80
N ARG A 503 -19.24 18.34 5.95
CA ARG A 503 -18.26 18.99 5.07
C ARG A 503 -19.00 19.72 3.94
N ALA A 504 -18.90 21.04 3.89
CA ALA A 504 -19.56 21.81 2.82
C ALA A 504 -18.96 21.52 1.43
N GLY A 505 -19.78 21.59 0.37
CA GLY A 505 -19.34 21.33 -1.01
C GLY A 505 -18.15 22.17 -1.49
N LEU A 506 -18.01 23.41 -0.98
CA LEU A 506 -16.84 24.26 -1.25
C LEU A 506 -15.52 23.61 -0.77
N HIS A 507 -15.51 22.96 0.40
CA HIS A 507 -14.33 22.25 0.90
C HIS A 507 -13.97 21.06 0.01
N ILE A 508 -14.97 20.34 -0.48
CA ILE A 508 -14.78 19.20 -1.38
C ILE A 508 -14.23 19.69 -2.71
N ALA A 509 -14.83 20.72 -3.31
CA ALA A 509 -14.33 21.31 -4.55
C ALA A 509 -12.88 21.80 -4.41
N ALA A 510 -12.55 22.45 -3.29
CA ALA A 510 -11.21 22.94 -3.01
C ALA A 510 -10.21 21.81 -2.82
N TYR A 511 -10.54 20.78 -2.02
CA TYR A 511 -9.69 19.61 -1.80
C TYR A 511 -9.48 18.80 -3.09
N ARG A 512 -10.56 18.63 -3.85
CA ARG A 512 -10.58 17.87 -5.09
C ARG A 512 -10.01 18.65 -6.26
N GLY A 513 -9.80 19.96 -6.19
CA GLY A 513 -9.16 20.70 -7.29
C GLY A 513 -10.10 21.03 -8.44
N ILE A 514 -11.37 21.36 -8.15
CA ILE A 514 -12.39 21.71 -9.16
C ILE A 514 -12.58 23.23 -9.17
N GLU A 515 -11.74 23.94 -9.92
CA GLU A 515 -11.61 25.40 -9.88
C GLU A 515 -12.90 26.13 -10.31
N GLU A 516 -13.61 25.62 -11.32
CA GLU A 516 -14.88 26.18 -11.79
C GLU A 516 -15.96 26.08 -10.72
N ALA A 517 -15.98 24.99 -9.94
CA ALA A 517 -16.92 24.82 -8.84
C ALA A 517 -16.62 25.77 -7.69
N VAL A 518 -15.33 25.94 -7.33
CA VAL A 518 -14.93 26.96 -6.35
C VAL A 518 -15.33 28.36 -6.83
N SER A 519 -15.05 28.69 -8.10
CA SER A 519 -15.43 29.97 -8.71
C SER A 519 -16.93 30.23 -8.62
N TYR A 520 -17.76 29.21 -8.89
CA TYR A 520 -19.21 29.31 -8.76
C TYR A 520 -19.61 29.68 -7.32
N PHE A 521 -19.13 28.94 -6.31
CA PHE A 521 -19.49 29.20 -4.91
C PHE A 521 -19.09 30.62 -4.47
N LEU A 522 -17.89 31.07 -4.84
CA LEU A 522 -17.40 32.41 -4.48
C LEU A 522 -18.21 33.52 -5.16
N GLN A 523 -18.55 33.37 -6.44
CA GLN A 523 -19.39 34.34 -7.18
C GLN A 523 -20.80 34.44 -6.60
N HIS A 524 -21.34 33.36 -6.04
CA HIS A 524 -22.65 33.32 -5.40
C HIS A 524 -22.62 33.69 -3.91
N ARG A 525 -21.54 34.31 -3.43
CA ARG A 525 -21.38 34.83 -2.05
C ARG A 525 -21.49 33.77 -0.95
N TYR A 526 -21.09 32.53 -1.23
CA TYR A 526 -20.87 31.57 -0.15
C TYR A 526 -19.70 32.07 0.73
N PRO A 527 -19.82 31.98 2.07
CA PRO A 527 -18.73 32.43 2.94
C PRO A 527 -17.44 31.65 2.66
N VAL A 528 -16.35 32.38 2.45
CA VAL A 528 -15.06 31.81 2.02
C VAL A 528 -14.34 31.06 3.14
N ASP A 529 -14.47 31.55 4.39
CA ASP A 529 -13.87 30.97 5.58
C ASP A 529 -14.86 30.13 6.41
N ILE A 530 -15.84 29.48 5.75
CA ILE A 530 -16.59 28.41 6.41
C ILE A 530 -15.57 27.39 6.89
N CYS A 531 -15.74 26.92 8.12
CA CYS A 531 -14.83 26.00 8.77
C CYS A 531 -15.56 24.72 9.17
N TYR A 532 -14.86 23.59 9.11
CA TYR A 532 -15.42 22.27 9.38
C TYR A 532 -14.49 21.41 10.27
N ASN A 533 -15.04 20.61 11.20
CA ASN A 533 -14.37 19.62 12.08
C ASN A 533 -12.94 19.97 12.49
N GLY A 534 -12.77 20.72 13.58
CA GLY A 534 -11.46 21.27 13.96
C GLY A 534 -11.05 22.47 13.11
N GLY A 535 -12.02 23.05 12.37
CA GLY A 535 -11.99 24.37 11.74
C GLY A 535 -11.40 24.45 10.32
N TRP A 536 -11.10 23.33 9.65
CA TRP A 536 -10.51 23.35 8.32
C TRP A 536 -11.35 24.17 7.32
N THR A 537 -10.74 25.20 6.73
CA THR A 537 -11.37 26.06 5.73
C THR A 537 -11.20 25.50 4.31
N ALA A 538 -11.90 26.07 3.34
CA ALA A 538 -11.68 25.75 1.93
C ALA A 538 -10.22 26.01 1.50
N LEU A 539 -9.59 27.05 2.08
CA LEU A 539 -8.18 27.37 1.84
C LEU A 539 -7.26 26.25 2.32
N GLY A 540 -7.44 25.75 3.55
CA GLY A 540 -6.66 24.61 4.07
C GLY A 540 -6.79 23.35 3.21
N HIS A 541 -7.99 23.08 2.70
CA HIS A 541 -8.26 21.97 1.79
C HIS A 541 -7.56 22.12 0.43
N ALA A 542 -7.58 23.31 -0.18
CA ALA A 542 -6.85 23.58 -1.42
C ALA A 542 -5.34 23.39 -1.24
N ILE A 543 -4.80 23.81 -0.08
CA ILE A 543 -3.38 23.68 0.26
C ILE A 543 -2.98 22.21 0.44
N SER A 544 -3.76 21.45 1.20
CA SER A 544 -3.56 20.00 1.36
C SER A 544 -3.60 19.28 0.00
N GLY A 545 -4.55 19.64 -0.86
CA GLY A 545 -4.66 19.14 -2.23
C GLY A 545 -3.57 19.61 -3.20
N GLY A 546 -2.82 20.66 -2.86
CA GLY A 546 -1.75 21.23 -3.70
C GLY A 546 -2.24 22.14 -4.84
N HIS A 547 -3.45 22.68 -4.76
CA HIS A 547 -4.11 23.39 -5.85
C HIS A 547 -3.81 24.89 -5.83
N LEU A 548 -2.66 25.29 -6.39
CA LEU A 548 -2.19 26.69 -6.41
C LEU A 548 -3.22 27.69 -6.98
N GLY A 549 -3.88 27.35 -8.09
CA GLY A 549 -4.89 28.19 -8.73
C GLY A 549 -6.06 28.49 -7.80
N ILE A 550 -6.59 27.44 -7.15
CA ILE A 550 -7.67 27.54 -6.18
C ILE A 550 -7.24 28.30 -4.93
N THR A 551 -6.03 28.07 -4.40
CA THR A 551 -5.50 28.85 -3.28
C THR A 551 -5.48 30.35 -3.61
N LYS A 552 -4.97 30.72 -4.79
CA LYS A 552 -4.95 32.12 -5.25
C LYS A 552 -6.35 32.69 -5.40
N LEU A 553 -7.27 31.91 -5.94
CA LEU A 553 -8.67 32.30 -6.10
C LEU A 553 -9.34 32.56 -4.74
N LEU A 554 -9.21 31.65 -3.78
CA LEU A 554 -9.79 31.80 -2.44
C LEU A 554 -9.23 33.04 -1.72
N LEU A 555 -7.92 33.25 -1.76
CA LEU A 555 -7.28 34.45 -1.20
C LEU A 555 -7.81 35.74 -1.85
N SER A 556 -8.00 35.75 -3.18
CA SER A 556 -8.55 36.91 -3.89
C SER A 556 -10.00 37.26 -3.54
N TYR A 557 -10.75 36.30 -2.99
CA TYR A 557 -12.09 36.49 -2.46
C TYR A 557 -12.11 36.72 -0.93
N GLY A 558 -10.95 36.97 -0.34
CA GLY A 558 -10.82 37.38 1.06
C GLY A 558 -10.67 36.25 2.07
N ALA A 559 -10.28 35.05 1.63
CA ALA A 559 -9.90 33.99 2.57
C ALA A 559 -8.74 34.45 3.46
N ASP A 560 -8.84 34.22 4.77
CA ASP A 560 -7.80 34.65 5.71
C ASP A 560 -6.52 33.79 5.56
N PRO A 561 -5.38 34.36 5.11
CA PRO A 561 -4.11 33.64 5.02
C PRO A 561 -3.55 33.22 6.39
N ASN A 562 -4.10 33.75 7.48
CA ASN A 562 -3.72 33.47 8.87
C ASN A 562 -4.79 32.69 9.65
N GLY A 563 -5.86 32.22 8.99
CA GLY A 563 -6.97 31.56 9.66
C GLY A 563 -6.52 30.39 10.54
N THR A 564 -6.80 30.45 11.84
CA THR A 564 -6.32 29.49 12.84
C THR A 564 -7.43 28.51 13.22
N SER A 565 -7.50 27.39 12.52
CA SER A 565 -8.48 26.36 12.82
C SER A 565 -7.96 25.24 13.71
N GLN A 566 -6.74 24.82 13.42
CA GLN A 566 -5.81 24.05 14.25
C GLN A 566 -4.43 24.31 13.68
N ASP A 567 -4.30 24.19 12.35
CA ASP A 567 -3.13 24.62 11.59
C ASP A 567 -3.41 25.93 10.84
N THR A 568 -2.38 26.76 10.67
CA THR A 568 -2.43 27.91 9.77
C THR A 568 -2.27 27.46 8.32
N PRO A 569 -2.79 28.20 7.32
CA PRO A 569 -2.54 27.93 5.91
C PRO A 569 -1.04 27.74 5.60
N LEU A 570 -0.19 28.57 6.21
CA LEU A 570 1.25 28.52 6.03
C LEU A 570 1.87 27.24 6.63
N SER A 571 1.44 26.84 7.83
CA SER A 571 1.92 25.59 8.45
C SER A 571 1.43 24.34 7.71
N SER A 572 0.22 24.35 7.15
CA SER A 572 -0.25 23.28 6.26
C SER A 572 0.58 23.21 4.98
N ALA A 573 0.87 24.35 4.35
CA ALA A 573 1.72 24.39 3.15
C ALA A 573 3.13 23.87 3.44
N ALA A 574 3.65 24.19 4.62
CA ALA A 574 4.93 23.69 5.11
C ALA A 574 4.93 22.18 5.33
N GLN A 575 3.94 21.65 6.06
CA GLN A 575 3.81 20.22 6.33
C GLN A 575 3.71 19.39 5.03
N TYR A 576 2.86 19.81 4.10
CA TYR A 576 2.61 19.09 2.84
C TYR A 576 3.63 19.37 1.72
N GLY A 577 4.72 20.11 2.00
CA GLY A 577 5.77 20.35 1.00
C GLY A 577 5.33 21.22 -0.19
N ARG A 578 4.40 22.17 0.01
CA ARG A 578 3.82 22.99 -1.06
C ARG A 578 4.60 24.29 -1.29
N GLU A 579 5.72 24.21 -2.01
CA GLU A 579 6.63 25.36 -2.21
C GLU A 579 5.94 26.60 -2.81
N ALA A 580 5.26 26.45 -3.96
CA ALA A 580 4.64 27.57 -4.66
C ALA A 580 3.52 28.23 -3.84
N ILE A 581 2.75 27.41 -3.12
CA ILE A 581 1.69 27.87 -2.22
C ILE A 581 2.28 28.59 -1.01
N THR A 582 3.39 28.10 -0.45
CA THR A 582 4.09 28.77 0.67
C THR A 582 4.51 30.18 0.28
N ARG A 583 5.11 30.35 -0.91
CA ARG A 583 5.49 31.69 -1.43
C ARG A 583 4.26 32.58 -1.60
N LEU A 584 3.20 32.04 -2.20
CA LEU A 584 1.95 32.77 -2.39
C LEU A 584 1.36 33.24 -1.05
N LEU A 585 1.30 32.39 -0.03
CA LEU A 585 0.74 32.76 1.28
C LEU A 585 1.56 33.89 1.93
N LEU A 586 2.89 33.83 1.86
CA LEU A 586 3.77 34.89 2.36
C LEU A 586 3.57 36.21 1.60
N GLU A 587 3.40 36.17 0.28
CA GLU A 587 3.07 37.35 -0.55
C GLU A 587 1.73 37.98 -0.16
N TRP A 588 0.78 37.17 0.30
CA TRP A 588 -0.55 37.60 0.74
C TRP A 588 -0.64 37.96 2.23
N GLY A 589 0.51 38.05 2.92
CA GLY A 589 0.57 38.52 4.30
C GLY A 589 0.32 37.44 5.36
N ALA A 590 0.57 36.17 5.05
CA ALA A 590 0.67 35.14 6.09
C ALA A 590 1.81 35.48 7.06
N ASP A 591 1.51 35.55 8.35
CA ASP A 591 2.47 35.76 9.41
C ASP A 591 3.22 34.45 9.68
N VAL A 592 4.54 34.54 9.48
CA VAL A 592 5.48 33.42 9.44
C VAL A 592 5.59 32.66 10.77
N ASP A 593 5.37 33.35 11.89
CA ASP A 593 5.53 32.81 13.24
C ASP A 593 4.19 32.62 13.96
N THR A 594 3.07 32.69 13.23
CA THR A 594 1.74 32.45 13.81
C THR A 594 1.71 31.05 14.45
N PRO A 595 1.36 30.95 15.75
CA PRO A 595 1.25 29.66 16.40
C PRO A 595 0.25 28.74 15.72
N CYS A 596 0.65 27.49 15.47
CA CYS A 596 -0.21 26.44 14.92
C CYS A 596 -0.27 25.22 15.85
N GLY A 597 -1.15 24.27 15.53
CA GLY A 597 -1.60 23.20 16.42
C GLY A 597 -0.48 22.28 16.92
N TRP A 598 -0.27 21.15 16.25
CA TRP A 598 0.70 20.15 16.72
C TRP A 598 2.15 20.67 16.66
N HIS A 599 2.49 21.39 15.59
CA HIS A 599 3.86 21.81 15.33
C HIS A 599 4.26 23.09 16.04
N GLY A 600 3.32 23.93 16.47
CA GLY A 600 3.63 25.23 17.08
C GLY A 600 3.99 26.33 16.06
N SER A 601 4.70 26.04 14.97
CA SER A 601 4.90 27.01 13.87
C SER A 601 5.07 26.35 12.51
N ALA A 602 4.95 27.13 11.43
CA ALA A 602 5.18 26.65 10.08
C ALA A 602 6.61 26.15 9.86
N LEU A 603 7.61 26.79 10.50
CA LEU A 603 9.01 26.36 10.39
C LEU A 603 9.23 25.02 11.09
N VAL A 604 8.63 24.80 12.27
CA VAL A 604 8.72 23.51 12.96
C VAL A 604 8.05 22.40 12.12
N ALA A 605 6.88 22.67 11.53
CA ALA A 605 6.21 21.72 10.63
C ALA A 605 7.08 21.34 9.41
N ALA A 606 7.70 22.33 8.76
CA ALA A 606 8.65 22.07 7.67
C ALA A 606 9.84 21.22 8.13
N CYS A 607 10.29 21.41 9.37
CA CYS A 607 11.46 20.71 9.91
C CYS A 607 11.19 19.28 10.33
N ASP A 608 10.04 18.99 10.93
CA ASP A 608 9.62 17.62 11.26
C ASP A 608 9.40 16.77 9.99
N GLU A 609 8.85 17.38 8.94
CA GLU A 609 8.58 16.71 7.65
C GLU A 609 9.78 16.74 6.67
N GLY A 610 10.92 17.35 7.05
CA GLY A 610 12.15 17.34 6.26
C GLY A 610 12.14 18.24 5.02
N GLN A 611 11.30 19.27 4.99
CA GLN A 611 11.05 20.15 3.85
C GLN A 611 12.10 21.27 3.73
N LEU A 612 13.34 20.90 3.39
CA LEU A 612 14.49 21.83 3.31
C LEU A 612 14.21 23.12 2.52
N LYS A 613 13.56 23.00 1.36
CA LYS A 613 13.30 24.18 0.52
C LYS A 613 12.29 25.13 1.14
N ILE A 614 11.30 24.60 1.88
CA ILE A 614 10.34 25.43 2.58
C ILE A 614 10.98 26.07 3.81
N SER A 615 11.78 25.34 4.58
CA SER A 615 12.53 25.94 5.70
C SER A 615 13.42 27.09 5.22
N GLU A 616 14.06 26.96 4.05
CA GLU A 616 14.81 28.06 3.43
C GLU A 616 13.93 29.28 3.12
N ILE A 617 12.73 29.07 2.55
CA ILE A 617 11.78 30.13 2.24
C ILE A 617 11.32 30.84 3.52
N LEU A 618 10.92 30.07 4.54
CA LEU A 618 10.43 30.61 5.82
C LEU A 618 11.51 31.42 6.54
N LEU A 619 12.75 30.92 6.60
CA LEU A 619 13.88 31.66 7.20
C LEU A 619 14.23 32.93 6.42
N ASN A 620 14.16 32.90 5.08
CA ASN A 620 14.34 34.11 4.27
C ASN A 620 13.21 35.13 4.52
N SER A 621 12.03 34.66 4.93
CA SER A 621 10.90 35.48 5.39
C SER A 621 10.94 35.81 6.89
N LYS A 622 12.11 35.66 7.54
CA LYS A 622 12.37 35.99 8.95
C LYS A 622 11.62 35.14 9.99
N ALA A 623 11.28 33.90 9.65
CA ALA A 623 10.81 32.93 10.65
C ALA A 623 11.79 32.83 11.83
N ASN A 624 11.27 32.70 13.05
CA ASN A 624 12.10 32.49 14.23
C ASN A 624 12.76 31.09 14.18
N ILE A 625 14.07 31.06 13.89
CA ILE A 625 14.85 29.83 13.80
C ILE A 625 14.90 29.03 15.11
N ASN A 626 14.66 29.68 16.24
CA ASN A 626 14.60 29.08 17.57
C ASN A 626 13.17 29.18 18.15
N PHE A 627 12.13 29.09 17.31
CA PHE A 627 10.75 29.03 17.79
C PHE A 627 10.57 27.80 18.70
N GLU A 628 10.00 27.96 19.89
CA GLU A 628 9.82 26.86 20.83
C GLU A 628 8.36 26.38 20.81
N SER A 629 8.14 25.20 20.23
CA SER A 629 6.85 24.51 20.27
C SER A 629 6.69 23.71 21.56
N GLU A 630 5.49 23.74 22.16
CA GLU A 630 5.16 22.97 23.36
C GLU A 630 5.20 21.45 23.16
N LEU A 631 5.09 20.95 21.92
CA LEU A 631 5.02 19.52 21.62
C LEU A 631 6.21 19.01 20.79
N CYS A 632 6.65 19.80 19.81
CA CYS A 632 7.70 19.41 18.86
C CYS A 632 9.06 20.04 19.17
N GLY A 633 9.12 20.98 20.10
CA GLY A 633 10.36 21.67 20.44
C GLY A 633 10.79 22.70 19.39
N SER A 634 12.09 22.97 19.30
CA SER A 634 12.64 23.88 18.30
C SER A 634 12.69 23.27 16.89
N PRO A 635 12.78 24.07 15.81
CA PRO A 635 12.97 23.55 14.46
C PRO A 635 14.15 22.58 14.35
N LEU A 636 15.22 22.83 15.09
CA LEU A 636 16.40 21.96 15.13
C LEU A 636 16.10 20.64 15.86
N GLU A 637 15.34 20.68 16.95
CA GLU A 637 14.89 19.49 17.68
C GLU A 637 14.00 18.60 16.82
N ALA A 638 13.00 19.18 16.16
CA ALA A 638 12.10 18.46 15.25
C ALA A 638 12.89 17.78 14.11
N ALA A 639 13.78 18.51 13.43
CA ALA A 639 14.62 17.95 12.38
C ALA A 639 15.55 16.83 12.89
N ALA A 640 16.12 16.98 14.10
CA ALA A 640 17.00 15.98 14.71
C ALA A 640 16.24 14.71 15.13
N ASN A 641 15.05 14.86 15.71
CA ASN A 641 14.19 13.75 16.10
C ASN A 641 13.69 12.95 14.88
N ALA A 642 13.31 13.64 13.80
CA ALA A 642 12.87 13.00 12.56
C ALA A 642 14.03 12.44 11.69
N GLY A 643 15.28 12.80 11.99
CA GLY A 643 16.46 12.26 11.30
C GLY A 643 16.87 12.99 10.02
N HIS A 644 16.45 14.25 9.83
CA HIS A 644 16.68 15.01 8.61
C HIS A 644 18.06 15.68 8.58
N TRP A 645 19.12 14.90 8.41
CA TRP A 645 20.53 15.33 8.43
C TRP A 645 20.84 16.63 7.66
N LYS A 646 20.40 16.73 6.40
CA LYS A 646 20.64 17.91 5.55
C LYS A 646 19.99 19.17 6.12
N LEU A 647 18.84 19.01 6.74
CA LEU A 647 18.09 20.11 7.33
C LEU A 647 18.70 20.54 8.67
N VAL A 648 19.14 19.59 9.50
CA VAL A 648 19.94 19.90 10.71
C VAL A 648 21.18 20.71 10.35
N THR A 649 21.93 20.27 9.33
CA THR A 649 23.13 21.00 8.84
C THR A 649 22.77 22.41 8.43
N PHE A 650 21.73 22.57 7.61
CA PHE A 650 21.27 23.87 7.14
C PHE A 650 20.83 24.80 8.29
N LEU A 651 20.08 24.29 9.27
CA LEU A 651 19.62 25.07 10.42
C LEU A 651 20.81 25.56 11.28
N LEU A 652 21.79 24.69 11.53
CA LEU A 652 23.00 25.06 12.27
C LEU A 652 23.83 26.11 11.51
N GLU A 653 23.98 25.97 10.20
CA GLU A 653 24.63 26.98 9.35
C GLU A 653 23.90 28.33 9.36
N LYS A 654 22.57 28.32 9.56
CA LYS A 654 21.74 29.52 9.69
C LYS A 654 21.68 30.08 11.11
N GLY A 655 22.39 29.48 12.07
CA GLY A 655 22.52 29.98 13.44
C GLY A 655 21.45 29.49 14.41
N ALA A 656 20.84 28.33 14.14
CA ALA A 656 20.00 27.65 15.14
C ALA A 656 20.81 27.34 16.41
N ASP A 657 20.23 27.58 17.57
CA ASP A 657 20.88 27.28 18.85
C ASP A 657 20.78 25.76 19.13
N PRO A 658 21.90 25.02 19.15
CA PRO A 658 21.91 23.58 19.45
C PRO A 658 21.44 23.25 20.88
N ASN A 659 21.29 24.26 21.73
CA ASN A 659 20.86 24.14 23.13
C ASN A 659 19.50 24.80 23.42
N SER A 660 18.78 25.27 22.38
CA SER A 660 17.37 25.71 22.50
C SER A 660 16.49 24.58 23.07
N GLN A 661 15.41 24.90 23.79
CA GLN A 661 14.49 23.88 24.34
C GLN A 661 13.08 24.42 24.56
N GLY A 662 12.05 23.62 24.27
CA GLY A 662 10.71 23.86 24.82
C GLY A 662 10.58 23.42 26.29
N ASP A 663 9.63 23.99 27.03
CA ASP A 663 9.33 23.58 28.42
C ASP A 663 8.97 22.08 28.48
N GLY A 664 9.90 21.25 28.97
CA GLY A 664 9.69 19.81 29.20
C GLY A 664 10.05 18.88 28.03
N ILE A 665 10.65 19.39 26.95
CA ILE A 665 11.09 18.61 25.77
C ILE A 665 12.59 18.25 25.85
N ASP A 666 12.99 17.20 25.14
CA ASP A 666 14.38 16.78 24.98
C ASP A 666 15.12 17.66 23.94
N THR A 667 16.36 18.05 24.23
CA THR A 667 17.24 18.79 23.30
C THR A 667 17.45 18.05 21.97
N ALA A 668 17.92 18.76 20.94
CA ALA A 668 18.22 18.16 19.63
C ALA A 668 19.23 17.00 19.77
N LEU A 669 20.23 17.16 20.65
CA LEU A 669 21.23 16.13 20.94
C LEU A 669 20.62 14.91 21.63
N GLN A 670 19.73 15.12 22.61
CA GLN A 670 19.03 14.05 23.31
C GLN A 670 18.11 13.26 22.37
N SER A 671 17.34 13.96 21.53
CA SER A 671 16.46 13.37 20.52
C SER A 671 17.24 12.55 19.50
N ALA A 672 18.29 13.11 18.90
CA ALA A 672 19.16 12.38 17.98
C ALA A 672 19.84 11.16 18.64
N ALA A 673 20.26 11.31 19.90
CA ALA A 673 20.88 10.24 20.67
C ALA A 673 19.90 9.10 21.00
N PHE A 674 18.64 9.42 21.30
CA PHE A 674 17.59 8.42 21.48
C PHE A 674 17.27 7.68 20.17
N GLN A 675 17.12 8.42 19.06
CA GLN A 675 16.73 7.86 17.76
C GLN A 675 17.85 7.08 17.05
N GLY A 676 19.09 7.13 17.54
CA GLY A 676 20.20 6.38 16.95
C GLY A 676 20.85 7.09 15.76
N GLN A 677 20.71 8.42 15.65
CA GLN A 677 21.19 9.20 14.52
C GLN A 677 22.65 9.61 14.71
N GLU A 678 23.59 8.70 14.40
CA GLU A 678 25.02 8.88 14.62
C GLU A 678 25.58 10.16 13.98
N ASP A 679 25.26 10.38 12.71
CA ASP A 679 25.74 11.56 11.98
C ASP A 679 25.25 12.83 12.66
N ILE A 680 23.95 12.94 12.92
CA ILE A 680 23.31 14.11 13.57
C ILE A 680 23.93 14.40 14.94
N VAL A 681 24.19 13.36 15.75
CA VAL A 681 24.89 13.52 17.03
C VAL A 681 26.27 14.11 16.82
N GLN A 682 27.05 13.57 15.88
CA GLN A 682 28.40 14.08 15.60
C GLN A 682 28.36 15.55 15.16
N LEU A 683 27.39 15.94 14.33
CA LEU A 683 27.23 17.30 13.86
C LEU A 683 26.83 18.27 14.97
N LEU A 684 25.86 17.90 15.81
CA LEU A 684 25.43 18.72 16.94
C LEU A 684 26.60 18.96 17.91
N LEU A 685 27.40 17.92 18.21
CA LEU A 685 28.60 18.05 19.03
C LEU A 685 29.66 18.97 18.39
N ASN A 686 29.87 18.86 17.07
CA ASN A 686 30.77 19.74 16.33
C ASN A 686 30.30 21.21 16.35
N HIS A 687 29.00 21.45 16.50
CA HIS A 687 28.39 22.77 16.62
C HIS A 687 28.15 23.22 18.07
N HIS A 688 28.86 22.64 19.04
CA HIS A 688 28.82 23.05 20.46
C HIS A 688 27.50 22.77 21.19
N ALA A 689 26.78 21.70 20.83
CA ALA A 689 25.73 21.15 21.70
C ALA A 689 26.32 20.74 23.07
N ASP A 690 25.66 21.13 24.15
CA ASP A 690 26.06 20.77 25.51
C ASP A 690 25.75 19.30 25.78
N VAL A 691 26.80 18.48 25.74
CA VAL A 691 26.76 17.03 25.99
C VAL A 691 26.17 16.67 27.36
N ASN A 692 26.25 17.58 28.33
CA ASN A 692 25.83 17.38 29.71
C ASN A 692 24.50 18.05 30.05
N ARG A 693 23.83 18.67 29.06
CA ARG A 693 22.58 19.38 29.28
C ARG A 693 21.54 18.47 29.92
N GLN A 694 20.99 18.94 31.04
CA GLN A 694 19.94 18.25 31.77
C GLN A 694 18.56 18.81 31.40
N ALA A 695 17.79 18.07 30.59
CA ALA A 695 16.48 18.50 30.08
C ALA A 695 15.60 17.30 29.69
N GLY A 696 14.32 17.59 29.48
CA GLY A 696 13.35 16.67 28.88
C GLY A 696 13.08 15.39 29.66
N ARG A 697 12.43 14.45 28.98
CA ARG A 697 12.08 13.11 29.50
C ARG A 697 13.32 12.25 29.74
N HIS A 698 14.31 12.38 28.87
CA HIS A 698 15.49 11.53 28.88
C HIS A 698 16.55 12.00 29.86
N GLY A 699 16.48 13.25 30.32
CA GLY A 699 17.42 13.83 31.27
C GLY A 699 18.69 14.31 30.59
N ASN A 700 19.48 13.45 29.94
CA ASN A 700 20.65 13.84 29.15
C ASN A 700 20.87 12.90 27.96
N ALA A 701 21.73 13.32 27.02
CA ALA A 701 21.95 12.57 25.77
C ALA A 701 22.52 11.17 26.01
N LEU A 702 23.41 11.01 27.00
CA LEU A 702 24.01 9.73 27.35
C LEU A 702 22.95 8.75 27.86
N ARG A 703 22.03 9.21 28.71
CA ARG A 703 20.90 8.44 29.21
C ARG A 703 19.94 8.08 28.07
N ALA A 704 19.66 9.01 27.15
CA ALA A 704 18.81 8.76 25.99
C ALA A 704 19.36 7.64 25.09
N ALA A 705 20.64 7.74 24.69
CA ALA A 705 21.33 6.71 23.91
C ALA A 705 21.40 5.36 24.64
N SER A 706 21.64 5.40 25.96
CA SER A 706 21.74 4.19 26.78
C SER A 706 20.40 3.47 26.92
N MET A 707 19.30 4.22 26.92
CA MET A 707 17.95 3.68 27.01
C MET A 707 17.59 2.87 25.76
N ASN A 708 17.93 3.39 24.57
CA ASN A 708 17.58 2.76 23.29
C ASN A 708 18.64 1.77 22.76
N GLY A 709 19.79 1.65 23.43
CA GLY A 709 20.82 0.67 23.05
C GLY A 709 21.82 1.17 22.00
N ASN A 710 21.95 2.48 21.81
CA ASN A 710 22.76 3.07 20.73
C ASN A 710 24.26 3.10 21.09
N GLN A 711 24.92 1.95 20.99
CA GLN A 711 26.29 1.73 21.47
C GLN A 711 27.31 2.74 20.94
N LYS A 712 27.29 3.02 19.65
CA LYS A 712 28.26 3.93 19.04
C LYS A 712 28.05 5.37 19.50
N ILE A 713 26.79 5.77 19.68
CA ILE A 713 26.43 7.08 20.23
C ILE A 713 26.85 7.19 21.70
N VAL A 714 26.65 6.15 22.50
CA VAL A 714 27.15 6.11 23.88
C VAL A 714 28.66 6.36 23.91
N GLN A 715 29.41 5.70 23.03
CA GLN A 715 30.85 5.94 22.92
C GLN A 715 31.18 7.38 22.50
N MET A 716 30.55 7.90 21.45
CA MET A 716 30.77 9.29 20.99
C MET A 716 30.49 10.33 22.09
N LEU A 717 29.42 10.14 22.87
CA LEU A 717 29.06 11.04 23.95
C LEU A 717 30.07 10.97 25.10
N LEU A 718 30.54 9.77 25.47
CA LEU A 718 31.60 9.60 26.48
C LEU A 718 32.92 10.24 26.02
N ASP A 719 33.31 10.02 24.76
CA ASP A 719 34.50 10.62 24.15
C ASP A 719 34.40 12.16 24.12
N SER A 720 33.17 12.69 24.04
CA SER A 720 32.88 14.12 24.07
C SER A 720 32.70 14.71 25.48
N GLY A 721 33.00 13.93 26.54
CA GLY A 721 32.98 14.42 27.92
C GLY A 721 31.61 14.34 28.62
N ALA A 722 30.72 13.45 28.19
CA ALA A 722 29.48 13.17 28.92
C ALA A 722 29.77 12.69 30.34
N ASN A 723 29.09 13.27 31.33
CA ASN A 723 29.14 12.86 32.72
C ASN A 723 28.40 11.52 32.87
N ILE A 724 29.19 10.45 32.94
CA ILE A 724 28.71 9.06 33.04
C ILE A 724 27.79 8.82 34.26
N ASN A 725 27.93 9.63 35.30
CA ASN A 725 27.19 9.53 36.55
C ASN A 725 26.18 10.67 36.74
N ALA A 726 25.80 11.38 35.67
CA ALA A 726 24.79 12.42 35.74
C ALA A 726 23.45 11.86 36.28
N GLU A 727 22.96 12.48 37.35
CA GLU A 727 21.73 12.07 38.03
C GLU A 727 20.51 12.73 37.36
N HIS A 728 19.44 11.95 37.24
CA HIS A 728 18.09 12.37 36.85
C HIS A 728 17.10 11.73 37.81
N ASP A 729 15.88 12.26 37.95
CA ASP A 729 14.88 11.74 38.90
C ASP A 729 14.62 10.23 38.73
N VAL A 730 14.74 9.73 37.49
CA VAL A 730 14.53 8.32 37.12
C VAL A 730 15.83 7.48 37.13
N GLY A 731 16.98 8.08 37.42
CA GLY A 731 18.29 7.43 37.61
C GLY A 731 19.36 7.78 36.57
N THR A 732 20.56 7.21 36.71
CA THR A 732 21.71 7.40 35.81
C THR A 732 21.54 6.69 34.45
N ALA A 733 22.48 6.91 33.52
CA ALA A 733 22.54 6.19 32.25
C ALA A 733 22.63 4.66 32.44
N LEU A 734 23.37 4.20 33.45
CA LEU A 734 23.46 2.78 33.81
C LEU A 734 22.09 2.20 34.21
N ILE A 735 21.34 2.92 35.04
CA ILE A 735 19.98 2.50 35.44
C ILE A 735 19.07 2.42 34.22
N ALA A 736 19.15 3.38 33.30
CA ALA A 736 18.34 3.38 32.07
C ALA A 736 18.66 2.19 31.15
N ALA A 737 19.95 1.91 30.91
CA ALA A 737 20.39 0.75 30.14
C ALA A 737 19.88 -0.55 30.76
N VAL A 738 20.00 -0.69 32.08
CA VAL A 738 19.57 -1.89 32.79
C VAL A 738 18.05 -2.08 32.76
N ALA A 739 17.29 -1.02 32.99
CA ALA A 739 15.82 -1.07 32.97
C ALA A 739 15.26 -1.46 31.59
N ASN A 740 15.98 -1.15 30.50
CA ASN A 740 15.59 -1.48 29.13
C ASN A 740 16.31 -2.73 28.59
N GLY A 741 17.01 -3.49 29.44
CA GLY A 741 17.64 -4.76 29.04
C GLY A 741 18.89 -4.61 28.15
N GLN A 742 19.49 -3.43 28.09
CA GLN A 742 20.65 -3.13 27.24
C GLN A 742 21.96 -3.64 27.87
N CYS A 743 22.15 -4.95 27.93
CA CYS A 743 23.30 -5.61 28.58
C CYS A 743 24.66 -5.09 28.10
N HIS A 744 24.83 -4.93 26.78
CA HIS A 744 26.09 -4.47 26.19
C HIS A 744 26.41 -3.02 26.57
N ILE A 745 25.40 -2.14 26.60
CA ILE A 745 25.55 -0.76 27.07
C ILE A 745 25.86 -0.71 28.55
N ALA A 746 25.14 -1.47 29.39
CA ALA A 746 25.39 -1.52 30.82
C ALA A 746 26.83 -1.97 31.12
N LYS A 747 27.34 -2.97 30.40
CA LYS A 747 28.73 -3.39 30.48
C LYS A 747 29.69 -2.27 30.06
N MET A 748 29.45 -1.64 28.92
CA MET A 748 30.26 -0.52 28.42
C MET A 748 30.32 0.65 29.42
N LEU A 749 29.18 1.03 30.02
CA LEU A 749 29.11 2.09 31.01
C LEU A 749 29.91 1.73 32.28
N LEU A 750 29.79 0.49 32.77
CA LEU A 750 30.59 0.02 33.92
C LEU A 750 32.09 0.01 33.60
N ASP A 751 32.46 -0.45 32.41
CA ASP A 751 33.86 -0.50 31.95
C ASP A 751 34.45 0.92 31.81
N ASN A 752 33.61 1.95 31.61
CA ASN A 752 33.98 3.37 31.56
C ASN A 752 33.77 4.11 32.91
N GLY A 753 33.56 3.39 34.02
CA GLY A 753 33.53 3.99 35.36
C GLY A 753 32.16 4.48 35.84
N ALA A 754 31.06 3.96 35.30
CA ALA A 754 29.73 4.22 35.85
C ALA A 754 29.61 3.70 37.28
N ASP A 755 29.03 4.50 38.18
CA ASP A 755 28.77 4.13 39.56
C ASP A 755 27.69 3.04 39.62
N ILE A 756 28.11 1.83 39.96
CA ILE A 756 27.25 0.65 40.11
C ILE A 756 26.22 0.81 41.25
N HIS A 757 26.47 1.73 42.19
CA HIS A 757 25.59 2.05 43.30
C HIS A 757 24.79 3.35 43.11
N GLY A 758 24.89 3.98 41.93
CA GLY A 758 24.11 5.16 41.57
C GLY A 758 22.61 4.94 41.78
N ARG A 759 21.90 5.99 42.16
CA ARG A 759 20.51 5.90 42.66
C ARG A 759 19.53 6.68 41.79
N GLY A 760 18.41 6.06 41.45
CA GLY A 760 17.21 6.72 40.92
C GLY A 760 16.05 6.64 41.91
N ARG A 761 15.10 7.60 41.86
CA ARG A 761 13.97 7.65 42.80
C ARG A 761 13.06 6.43 42.68
N LEU A 762 12.71 6.04 41.45
CA LEU A 762 11.79 4.93 41.18
C LEU A 762 12.49 3.57 41.23
N HIS A 763 13.54 3.42 40.42
CA HIS A 763 14.18 2.12 40.21
C HIS A 763 15.20 1.75 41.29
N GLY A 764 15.63 2.67 42.15
CA GLY A 764 16.71 2.41 43.09
C GLY A 764 18.06 2.33 42.38
N THR A 765 18.84 1.27 42.62
CA THR A 765 20.12 1.03 41.92
C THR A 765 19.92 0.20 40.65
N ALA A 766 20.98 0.07 39.83
CA ALA A 766 20.98 -0.84 38.69
C ALA A 766 20.54 -2.27 39.06
N LEU A 767 20.99 -2.78 40.22
CA LEU A 767 20.63 -4.12 40.68
C LEU A 767 19.14 -4.25 41.04
N HIS A 768 18.52 -3.18 41.57
CA HIS A 768 17.07 -3.15 41.82
C HIS A 768 16.29 -3.20 40.50
N ALA A 769 16.72 -2.44 39.49
CA ALA A 769 16.11 -2.44 38.17
C ALA A 769 16.20 -3.84 37.52
N ALA A 770 17.40 -4.42 37.45
CA ALA A 770 17.62 -5.76 36.87
C ALA A 770 16.75 -6.83 37.55
N ALA A 771 16.63 -6.77 38.88
CA ALA A 771 15.80 -7.69 39.66
C ALA A 771 14.29 -7.47 39.43
N SER A 772 13.84 -6.22 39.27
CA SER A 772 12.43 -5.88 39.03
C SER A 772 11.93 -6.25 37.63
N PHE A 773 12.83 -6.29 36.64
CA PHE A 773 12.50 -6.59 35.24
C PHE A 773 12.84 -8.03 34.84
N GLY A 774 13.36 -8.85 35.76
CA GLY A 774 13.56 -10.28 35.50
C GLY A 774 14.80 -10.60 34.66
N ASN A 775 15.81 -9.72 34.63
CA ASN A 775 17.00 -9.94 33.82
C ASN A 775 18.11 -10.64 34.61
N SER A 776 18.07 -11.98 34.66
CA SER A 776 19.00 -12.80 35.45
C SER A 776 20.45 -12.66 35.01
N GLN A 777 20.71 -12.49 33.71
CA GLN A 777 22.07 -12.24 33.19
C GLN A 777 22.61 -10.89 33.68
N MET A 778 21.78 -9.84 33.66
CA MET A 778 22.16 -8.52 34.15
C MET A 778 22.37 -8.52 35.67
N VAL A 779 21.52 -9.24 36.41
CA VAL A 779 21.71 -9.42 37.87
C VAL A 779 23.05 -10.08 38.16
N GLN A 780 23.37 -11.17 37.47
CA GLN A 780 24.66 -11.85 37.64
C GLN A 780 25.83 -10.92 37.31
N MET A 781 25.79 -10.25 36.16
CA MET A 781 26.83 -9.31 35.74
C MET A 781 27.03 -8.18 36.76
N LEU A 782 25.95 -7.60 37.30
CA LEU A 782 26.05 -6.54 38.30
C LEU A 782 26.65 -7.06 39.62
N LEU A 783 26.27 -8.25 40.06
CA LEU A 783 26.84 -8.88 41.26
C LEU A 783 28.32 -9.21 41.08
N ASP A 784 28.71 -9.76 39.92
CA ASP A 784 30.11 -10.06 39.59
C ASP A 784 30.97 -8.79 39.55
N ARG A 785 30.36 -7.64 39.26
CA ARG A 785 30.99 -6.31 39.26
C ARG A 785 30.88 -5.59 40.62
N GLY A 786 30.44 -6.28 41.68
CA GLY A 786 30.43 -5.77 43.05
C GLY A 786 29.18 -5.01 43.48
N ALA A 787 28.03 -5.17 42.80
CA ALA A 787 26.79 -4.52 43.20
C ALA A 787 26.32 -4.99 44.59
N ASP A 788 26.07 -4.05 45.49
CA ASP A 788 25.61 -4.32 46.85
C ASP A 788 24.10 -4.61 46.86
N SER A 789 23.76 -5.85 47.15
CA SER A 789 22.38 -6.34 47.24
C SER A 789 21.62 -5.89 48.50
N THR A 790 22.30 -5.23 49.45
CA THR A 790 21.73 -4.76 50.72
C THR A 790 21.26 -3.30 50.66
N ILE A 791 21.65 -2.54 49.63
CA ILE A 791 21.27 -1.12 49.47
C ILE A 791 19.76 -0.97 49.52
N ARG A 792 19.31 0.03 50.30
CA ARG A 792 17.90 0.37 50.42
C ARG A 792 17.49 1.54 49.56
N ALA A 793 16.95 1.28 48.38
CA ALA A 793 16.55 2.32 47.42
C ALA A 793 15.29 1.94 46.61
N GLY A 794 14.75 2.92 45.87
CA GLY A 794 13.60 2.71 44.99
C GLY A 794 12.30 2.29 45.70
N THR A 795 11.29 1.95 44.89
CA THR A 795 9.96 1.53 45.37
C THR A 795 10.03 0.27 46.24
N TYR A 796 10.80 -0.72 45.82
CA TYR A 796 10.83 -2.05 46.45
C TYR A 796 11.80 -2.16 47.64
N LYS A 797 12.55 -1.09 47.94
CA LYS A 797 13.54 -0.98 49.03
C LYS A 797 14.72 -1.96 48.98
N THR A 798 14.66 -3.11 48.32
CA THR A 798 15.81 -4.02 48.15
C THR A 798 15.66 -4.75 46.82
N PRO A 799 16.75 -5.17 46.15
CA PRO A 799 16.65 -5.96 44.92
C PRO A 799 15.91 -7.28 45.12
N LEU A 800 16.10 -7.94 46.26
CA LEU A 800 15.40 -9.18 46.59
C LEU A 800 13.87 -8.99 46.65
N ARG A 801 13.41 -7.91 47.31
CA ARG A 801 11.98 -7.57 47.33
C ARG A 801 11.46 -7.23 45.93
N ALA A 802 12.25 -6.56 45.10
CA ALA A 802 11.86 -6.26 43.72
C ALA A 802 11.60 -7.55 42.92
N ALA A 803 12.51 -8.52 42.98
CA ALA A 803 12.35 -9.81 42.32
C ALA A 803 11.12 -10.58 42.83
N ILE A 804 10.92 -10.64 44.15
CA ILE A 804 9.77 -11.34 44.75
C ILE A 804 8.44 -10.70 44.34
N MET A 805 8.33 -9.37 44.44
CA MET A 805 7.08 -8.64 44.13
C MET A 805 6.72 -8.70 42.65
N ARG A 806 7.70 -8.93 41.77
CA ARG A 806 7.52 -9.04 40.31
C ARG A 806 7.47 -10.50 39.83
N GLY A 807 7.58 -11.47 40.74
CA GLY A 807 7.43 -12.90 40.44
C GLY A 807 8.68 -13.61 39.90
N HIS A 808 9.86 -12.98 39.95
CA HIS A 808 11.12 -13.53 39.44
C HIS A 808 11.82 -14.41 40.50
N GLN A 809 11.34 -15.66 40.63
CA GLN A 809 11.79 -16.59 41.69
C GLN A 809 13.24 -17.05 41.53
N ASP A 810 13.72 -17.21 40.30
CA ASP A 810 15.10 -17.54 39.96
C ASP A 810 16.06 -16.44 40.47
N ILE A 811 15.76 -15.17 40.18
CA ILE A 811 16.52 -14.02 40.67
C ILE A 811 16.43 -13.90 42.19
N ALA A 812 15.24 -14.13 42.77
CA ALA A 812 15.09 -14.10 44.22
C ALA A 812 15.95 -15.18 44.91
N SER A 813 16.06 -16.37 44.30
CA SER A 813 16.93 -17.44 44.79
C SER A 813 18.41 -17.05 44.70
N LEU A 814 18.83 -16.45 43.58
CA LEU A 814 20.19 -15.96 43.36
C LEU A 814 20.57 -14.90 44.41
N LEU A 815 19.72 -13.90 44.63
CA LEU A 815 19.96 -12.82 45.60
C LEU A 815 19.95 -13.32 47.06
N ARG A 816 19.19 -14.36 47.38
CA ARG A 816 19.22 -14.99 48.72
C ARG A 816 20.54 -15.70 49.01
N SER A 817 21.10 -16.39 48.00
CA SER A 817 22.36 -17.11 48.16
C SER A 817 23.54 -16.17 48.47
N GLN A 818 23.57 -14.98 47.86
CA GLN A 818 24.61 -13.98 48.09
C GLN A 818 24.48 -13.26 49.45
N GLY A 819 23.26 -13.04 49.94
CA GLY A 819 23.02 -12.42 51.25
C GLY A 819 23.43 -13.27 52.46
N GLN A 820 23.75 -14.56 52.27
CA GLN A 820 24.26 -15.45 53.32
C GLN A 820 25.81 -15.41 53.42
N HIS A 821 26.51 -15.03 52.35
CA HIS A 821 27.98 -14.98 52.33
C HIS A 821 28.59 -13.70 52.91
N SER A 822 27.81 -12.63 53.09
CA SER A 822 28.26 -11.33 53.64
C SER A 822 28.09 -11.18 55.16
N ARG A 823 27.71 -12.25 55.88
CA ARG A 823 27.51 -12.27 57.34
C ARG A 823 28.54 -13.13 58.12
N VAL A 824 29.71 -13.39 57.54
CA VAL A 824 30.81 -14.12 58.21
C VAL A 824 31.97 -13.18 58.46
#